data_AF-A0A937R1X8-F1
#
_entry.id   AF-A0A937R1X8-F1
#
_cell.length_a   1.000
_cell.length_b   1.000
_cell.length_c   1.000
_cell.angle_alpha   90.00
_cell.angle_beta   90.00
_cell.angle_gamma   90.00
#
_symmetry.space_group_name_H-M   'P 1'
#
loop_
_entity.id
_entity.type
_entity.pdbx_description
1 polymer ?
#
loop_
_entity_poly.entity_id
_entity_poly.type
_entity_poly.pdbx_seq_one_letter_code
_entity_poly.pdbx_strand_id
1 'polypeptide(L)'
;MPDSEDGNHLVIFQPSGSRGYIDRGKSLKEASITLGVDIEGVCGEKAICGTCKVRIEEGDFEKYGIRSTRDNLSPMGPTERKFFNLQQEEQGYRLACQTKILGDVVIFVPEESRMGKQVVRKEATDRPIELKPVVRKYYVELQKASLDDTLGDWERLSDKLNKEFHLSNLSIDYQVLLELQNAVREGDWKVTASVWHGKEVIKVEPGRVEEAYGLAVDVGTSTVAGYLCDLNDGRVITTGSMMNPQVVYGEDVMSRISFTMTNPNGLEILNNAILDGLNGIAEEVAAVAGIKRQDIVDMSIVGNTCMHHIFLNTDPRYIGRSPFPPALHHSIDLKARDWGLRIPPEEDTGQKGGYPPCQVGCPAGVNGQDFLYLIAQGKFTEALEVVRMAIPFAGVLGRVCTHPCETECERADVDEPLSIRSLHRFIADHALTEKRGKPAPVEKTKEDRIAVIGSGPSGLSCAFELVKNGYPVTVFEAAAECGGMMRYGIPEYRLPKQILDSEISYIEELGVEIKSNTPVKSLKDVFNQRYKAIFVGTGAWNSQKLHIPGEDAKGVIYALDFLHKVNSGKKVVLGSKVAVIGGGSVAVDAARLSLRLGVKEVNLVCLESRDLASKDRMPAQDLEIAQAEEEGVRVHASLGIKKIMTAEGEITGLETVNCVSVMDSEGGFSPQFGEGSAPTIPAETVIIAIDQKPDEQDFIELDRTPSGTLTVDETTLETNIKGVFAGGDVVSGPADVIGAVSAGKEAAISIELYLAGMDPKTSRPVPLTPIEEIPKEGVETETRKPVPMLELDKRSRSVEVELGFEKQTAVEEAQRCLHCGIYAQKEISETDDARGLGIRISPGAYVHILPIEAGFVGADNVGVLIAEAPYKQDSIELIIDIGTNGELILGNRERLISASCATGPAFEGAELKFGMRAAPGAIEKVEIDPDTKDVRFKVIDEERWNIEITEAIGAKGICGSGIIDTIPQLFLAGIIDRTGYFREDISHPRLRETDGQMEYVIAWAKETSIGQDIVVCQDDIRAIQLGKGAMYAGSKILMETLGVDKLDKVILAGAFGSYIDKQSAAILGMFPDCDPKNVYSVGNAAGDGARMALLNGDKRKEADEFARKVEYIELTVSPEFDKTFARSMWIPHMKDDFPHLEALLPDKD
;
A
#
# COMPACT_ATOMS: atom_id res chain seq x y z
N MET A 1 7.30 -19.02 32.18
CA MET A 1 7.08 -18.99 33.64
C MET A 1 6.45 -20.33 34.05
N PRO A 2 6.70 -20.84 35.26
CA PRO A 2 6.21 -22.16 35.66
C PRO A 2 4.70 -22.13 35.87
N ASP A 3 4.02 -23.20 35.44
CA ASP A 3 2.62 -23.49 35.73
C ASP A 3 2.32 -23.26 37.22
N SER A 4 1.51 -22.26 37.55
CA SER A 4 1.05 -22.06 38.92
C SER A 4 0.01 -23.11 39.26
N GLU A 5 0.33 -23.94 40.25
CA GLU A 5 -0.58 -24.91 40.90
C GLU A 5 -1.73 -24.24 41.69
N ASP A 6 -1.86 -22.91 41.65
CA ASP A 6 -3.03 -22.19 42.15
C ASP A 6 -4.09 -22.15 41.05
N GLY A 7 -5.27 -22.67 41.33
CA GLY A 7 -6.38 -22.79 40.37
C GLY A 7 -7.02 -21.46 39.97
N ASN A 8 -6.26 -20.38 39.84
CA ASN A 8 -6.71 -19.05 39.46
C ASN A 8 -6.09 -18.64 38.13
N HIS A 9 -6.91 -18.10 37.25
CA HIS A 9 -6.52 -17.71 35.90
C HIS A 9 -6.70 -16.21 35.69
N LEU A 10 -5.78 -15.58 34.98
CA LEU A 10 -5.86 -14.17 34.63
C LEU A 10 -6.96 -13.97 33.59
N VAL A 11 -8.00 -13.23 33.96
CA VAL A 11 -9.10 -12.84 33.05
C VAL A 11 -8.99 -11.35 32.80
N ILE A 12 -8.97 -10.96 31.53
CA ILE A 12 -8.95 -9.56 31.10
C ILE A 12 -10.19 -9.27 30.27
N PHE A 13 -10.98 -8.30 30.70
CA PHE A 13 -12.13 -7.81 29.95
C PHE A 13 -11.77 -6.57 29.15
N GLN A 14 -11.84 -6.72 27.83
CA GLN A 14 -11.74 -5.63 26.89
C GLN A 14 -13.14 -5.15 26.50
N PRO A 15 -13.35 -3.83 26.36
CA PRO A 15 -12.34 -2.79 26.40
C PRO A 15 -12.26 -2.05 27.74
N SER A 16 -12.88 -2.56 28.80
CA SER A 16 -12.79 -1.94 30.14
C SER A 16 -11.37 -1.90 30.69
N GLY A 17 -10.46 -2.76 30.22
CA GLY A 17 -9.12 -2.92 30.78
C GLY A 17 -9.11 -3.66 32.13
N SER A 18 -10.28 -3.84 32.76
CA SER A 18 -10.46 -4.58 33.99
C SER A 18 -9.87 -5.99 33.90
N ARG A 19 -8.98 -6.29 34.85
CA ARG A 19 -8.22 -7.53 34.88
C ARG A 19 -8.03 -8.03 36.30
N GLY A 20 -7.97 -9.34 36.46
CA GLY A 20 -7.66 -9.95 37.75
C GLY A 20 -7.68 -11.47 37.68
N TYR A 21 -7.18 -12.09 38.74
CA TYR A 21 -7.13 -13.54 38.86
C TYR A 21 -8.47 -14.09 39.35
N ILE A 22 -9.04 -15.02 38.59
CA ILE A 22 -10.35 -15.62 38.83
C ILE A 22 -10.21 -17.13 38.96
N ASP A 23 -10.85 -17.70 39.99
CA ASP A 23 -10.83 -19.15 40.22
C ASP A 23 -11.37 -19.94 39.02
N ARG A 24 -10.70 -21.03 38.69
CA ARG A 24 -11.05 -21.97 37.64
C ARG A 24 -12.47 -22.51 37.84
N GLY A 25 -13.23 -22.53 36.75
CA GLY A 25 -14.60 -23.06 36.73
C GLY A 25 -15.68 -22.04 37.06
N LYS A 26 -15.33 -20.81 37.50
CA LYS A 26 -16.25 -19.66 37.55
C LYS A 26 -16.70 -19.28 36.14
N SER A 27 -17.90 -18.73 36.05
CA SER A 27 -18.42 -18.21 34.78
C SER A 27 -17.77 -16.87 34.43
N LEU A 28 -17.71 -16.54 33.14
CA LEU A 28 -17.31 -15.19 32.71
C LEU A 28 -18.23 -14.11 33.27
N LYS A 29 -19.50 -14.44 33.59
CA LYS A 29 -20.41 -13.50 34.24
C LYS A 29 -20.03 -13.24 35.70
N GLU A 30 -19.66 -14.26 36.45
CA GLU A 30 -19.16 -14.10 37.84
C GLU A 30 -17.83 -13.34 37.87
N ALA A 31 -16.95 -13.62 36.91
CA ALA A 31 -15.71 -12.87 36.71
C ALA A 31 -15.99 -11.39 36.44
N SER A 32 -16.97 -11.08 35.59
CA SER A 32 -17.35 -9.69 35.28
C SER A 32 -17.77 -8.91 36.53
N ILE A 33 -18.58 -9.51 37.42
CA ILE A 33 -19.03 -8.88 38.65
C ILE A 33 -17.84 -8.63 39.59
N THR A 34 -16.93 -9.60 39.70
CA THR A 34 -15.74 -9.52 40.56
C THR A 34 -14.80 -8.40 40.11
N LEU A 35 -14.66 -8.23 38.78
CA LEU A 35 -13.76 -7.24 38.18
C LEU A 35 -14.44 -5.91 37.84
N GLY A 36 -15.68 -5.69 38.30
CA GLY A 36 -16.42 -4.44 38.07
C GLY A 36 -16.79 -4.18 36.62
N VAL A 37 -16.98 -5.22 35.81
CA VAL A 37 -17.36 -5.16 34.40
C VAL A 37 -18.86 -5.41 34.23
N ASP A 38 -19.54 -4.41 33.70
CA ASP A 38 -20.98 -4.43 33.50
C ASP A 38 -21.37 -5.24 32.25
N ILE A 39 -21.71 -6.52 32.44
CA ILE A 39 -22.31 -7.38 31.39
C ILE A 39 -23.81 -7.57 31.65
N GLU A 40 -24.68 -7.29 30.68
CA GLU A 40 -26.13 -7.34 30.86
C GLU A 40 -26.64 -8.79 31.05
N GLY A 41 -27.35 -9.04 32.17
CA GLY A 41 -27.72 -10.39 32.61
C GLY A 41 -29.15 -10.49 33.17
N VAL A 42 -30.17 -10.14 32.38
CA VAL A 42 -31.57 -10.04 32.84
C VAL A 42 -32.23 -11.37 33.25
N CYS A 43 -31.63 -12.51 32.88
CA CYS A 43 -32.22 -13.83 33.12
C CYS A 43 -31.65 -14.63 34.31
N GLY A 44 -30.69 -14.07 35.07
CA GLY A 44 -30.06 -14.75 36.21
C GLY A 44 -29.35 -16.04 35.80
N GLU A 45 -28.51 -15.98 34.76
CA GLU A 45 -27.65 -17.09 34.27
C GLU A 45 -28.39 -18.33 33.73
N LYS A 46 -29.67 -18.18 33.38
CA LYS A 46 -30.50 -19.28 32.81
C LYS A 46 -30.36 -19.47 31.30
N ALA A 47 -29.54 -18.65 30.62
CA ALA A 47 -29.33 -18.67 29.17
C ALA A 47 -30.63 -18.63 28.33
N ILE A 48 -31.57 -17.75 28.70
CA ILE A 48 -32.85 -17.56 27.98
C ILE A 48 -32.97 -16.20 27.28
N CYS A 49 -32.15 -15.20 27.65
CA CYS A 49 -32.25 -13.83 27.12
C CYS A 49 -31.22 -13.50 26.03
N GLY A 50 -30.06 -14.15 26.04
CA GLY A 50 -28.99 -13.89 25.07
C GLY A 50 -28.31 -12.52 25.17
N THR A 51 -28.50 -11.76 26.26
CA THR A 51 -27.96 -10.39 26.43
C THR A 51 -26.50 -10.35 26.89
N CYS A 52 -25.96 -11.45 27.42
CA CYS A 52 -24.62 -11.51 27.99
C CYS A 52 -23.58 -12.02 26.99
N LYS A 53 -23.65 -11.60 25.74
CA LYS A 53 -22.73 -12.06 24.70
C LYS A 53 -21.34 -11.49 24.95
N VAL A 54 -20.33 -12.31 24.77
CA VAL A 54 -18.92 -11.94 24.84
C VAL A 54 -18.18 -12.65 23.73
N ARG A 55 -17.02 -12.16 23.33
CA ARG A 55 -16.18 -12.78 22.31
C ARG A 55 -14.83 -13.10 22.92
N ILE A 56 -14.32 -14.31 22.69
CA ILE A 56 -12.93 -14.61 23.04
C ILE A 56 -11.99 -13.96 22.03
N GLU A 57 -10.94 -13.32 22.52
CA GLU A 57 -9.86 -12.81 21.68
C GLU A 57 -8.72 -13.82 21.71
N GLU A 58 -8.44 -14.44 20.56
CA GLU A 58 -7.41 -15.47 20.43
C GLU A 58 -6.09 -14.84 19.95
N GLY A 59 -4.98 -15.22 20.58
CA GLY A 59 -3.66 -14.69 20.23
C GLY A 59 -2.68 -14.67 21.41
N ASP A 60 -1.46 -14.25 21.10
CA ASP A 60 -0.41 -14.00 22.10
C ASP A 60 -0.48 -12.53 22.55
N PHE A 61 -0.82 -12.29 23.81
CA PHE A 61 -0.98 -10.95 24.38
C PHE A 61 0.22 -10.60 25.26
N GLU A 62 1.32 -10.19 24.63
CA GLU A 62 2.62 -9.91 25.29
C GLU A 62 2.51 -8.94 26.48
N LYS A 63 1.66 -7.89 26.37
CA LYS A 63 1.41 -6.93 27.45
C LYS A 63 1.00 -7.59 28.77
N TYR A 64 0.25 -8.69 28.67
CA TYR A 64 -0.27 -9.43 29.81
C TYR A 64 0.54 -10.71 30.10
N GLY A 65 1.44 -11.08 29.20
CA GLY A 65 2.23 -12.30 29.30
C GLY A 65 1.40 -13.58 29.17
N ILE A 66 0.25 -13.53 28.50
CA ILE A 66 -0.66 -14.68 28.35
C ILE A 66 -0.93 -15.00 26.88
N ARG A 67 -1.22 -16.27 26.61
CA ARG A 67 -1.76 -16.76 25.35
C ARG A 67 -3.21 -17.13 25.55
N SER A 68 -4.11 -16.44 24.87
CA SER A 68 -5.56 -16.65 24.96
C SER A 68 -6.01 -17.49 23.77
N THR A 69 -6.70 -18.60 24.02
CA THR A 69 -7.23 -19.52 23.03
C THR A 69 -8.58 -20.06 23.48
N ARG A 70 -9.40 -20.60 22.57
CA ARG A 70 -10.69 -21.22 22.93
C ARG A 70 -10.58 -22.32 23.98
N ASP A 71 -9.46 -23.01 24.04
CA ASP A 71 -9.21 -24.08 25.01
C ASP A 71 -9.08 -23.56 26.45
N ASN A 72 -8.85 -22.25 26.62
CA ASN A 72 -8.91 -21.58 27.93
C ASN A 72 -10.34 -21.39 28.45
N LEU A 73 -11.38 -21.71 27.66
CA LEU A 73 -12.79 -21.67 28.05
C LEU A 73 -13.45 -23.04 27.94
N SER A 74 -14.53 -23.28 28.69
CA SER A 74 -15.30 -24.52 28.55
C SER A 74 -15.93 -24.64 27.15
N PRO A 75 -16.07 -25.86 26.59
CA PRO A 75 -16.73 -26.06 25.29
C PRO A 75 -18.13 -25.45 25.23
N MET A 76 -18.55 -25.02 24.03
CA MET A 76 -19.88 -24.44 23.83
C MET A 76 -20.98 -25.48 24.03
N GLY A 77 -21.90 -25.21 24.97
CA GLY A 77 -23.02 -26.09 25.27
C GLY A 77 -24.21 -25.93 24.31
N PRO A 78 -25.13 -26.91 24.23
CA PRO A 78 -26.29 -26.87 23.34
C PRO A 78 -27.31 -25.78 23.68
N THR A 79 -27.31 -25.28 24.92
CA THR A 79 -28.17 -24.16 25.35
C THR A 79 -27.63 -22.82 24.85
N GLU A 80 -26.31 -22.66 24.85
CA GLU A 80 -25.59 -21.47 24.39
C GLU A 80 -25.60 -21.34 22.86
N ARG A 81 -25.42 -22.48 22.16
CA ARG A 81 -25.37 -22.57 20.70
C ARG A 81 -26.58 -21.98 19.97
N LYS A 82 -27.74 -21.93 20.63
CA LYS A 82 -29.00 -21.41 20.04
C LYS A 82 -28.99 -19.90 19.78
N PHE A 83 -28.03 -19.17 20.35
CA PHE A 83 -27.95 -17.72 20.27
C PHE A 83 -26.95 -17.21 19.23
N PHE A 84 -26.22 -18.11 18.57
CA PHE A 84 -25.17 -17.79 17.62
C PHE A 84 -25.39 -18.54 16.30
N ASN A 85 -25.05 -17.88 15.19
CA ASN A 85 -24.93 -18.55 13.89
C ASN A 85 -23.52 -19.15 13.72
N LEU A 86 -23.29 -19.92 12.65
CA LEU A 86 -21.98 -20.56 12.38
C LEU A 86 -20.83 -19.54 12.35
N GLN A 87 -21.05 -18.38 11.73
CA GLN A 87 -20.05 -17.30 11.64
C GLN A 87 -19.70 -16.72 13.02
N GLN A 88 -20.68 -16.51 13.89
CA GLN A 88 -20.46 -16.01 15.26
C GLN A 88 -19.75 -17.06 16.13
N GLU A 89 -20.07 -18.34 15.94
CA GLU A 89 -19.30 -19.43 16.58
C GLU A 89 -17.84 -19.43 16.10
N GLU A 90 -17.60 -19.28 14.80
CA GLU A 90 -16.25 -19.17 14.21
C GLU A 90 -15.51 -17.93 14.65
N GLN A 91 -16.21 -16.83 14.96
CA GLN A 91 -15.62 -15.60 15.53
C GLN A 91 -15.40 -15.68 17.05
N GLY A 92 -15.76 -16.80 17.70
CA GLY A 92 -15.49 -17.01 19.12
C GLY A 92 -16.51 -16.35 20.05
N TYR A 93 -17.72 -16.04 19.58
CA TYR A 93 -18.79 -15.54 20.44
C TYR A 93 -19.31 -16.60 21.39
N ARG A 94 -19.57 -16.18 22.63
CA ARG A 94 -19.97 -16.98 23.78
C ARG A 94 -21.01 -16.23 24.63
N LEU A 95 -21.80 -16.95 25.42
CA LEU A 95 -22.60 -16.38 26.50
C LEU A 95 -21.79 -16.41 27.80
N ALA A 96 -21.55 -15.23 28.38
CA ALA A 96 -20.73 -15.08 29.59
C ALA A 96 -21.25 -15.91 30.77
N CYS A 97 -22.57 -16.06 30.89
CA CYS A 97 -23.20 -16.82 31.97
C CYS A 97 -23.11 -18.35 31.82
N GLN A 98 -22.73 -18.87 30.65
CA GLN A 98 -22.60 -20.32 30.41
C GLN A 98 -21.16 -20.76 30.24
N THR A 99 -20.26 -19.81 29.99
CA THR A 99 -18.87 -20.07 29.67
C THR A 99 -18.01 -20.03 30.93
N LYS A 100 -17.31 -21.14 31.20
CA LYS A 100 -16.44 -21.27 32.37
C LYS A 100 -14.98 -21.05 31.99
N ILE A 101 -14.23 -20.47 32.91
CA ILE A 101 -12.80 -20.17 32.75
C ILE A 101 -11.98 -21.43 33.10
N LEU A 102 -11.12 -21.85 32.17
CA LEU A 102 -10.23 -23.01 32.30
C LEU A 102 -8.73 -22.67 32.18
N GLY A 103 -8.40 -21.46 31.73
CA GLY A 103 -7.06 -20.91 31.59
C GLY A 103 -7.10 -19.39 31.45
N ASP A 104 -5.94 -18.78 31.32
CA ASP A 104 -5.82 -17.32 31.13
C ASP A 104 -6.49 -16.90 29.81
N VAL A 105 -7.27 -15.82 29.84
CA VAL A 105 -8.13 -15.47 28.69
C VAL A 105 -8.38 -13.97 28.58
N VAL A 106 -8.41 -13.50 27.34
CA VAL A 106 -8.84 -12.14 26.97
C VAL A 106 -10.25 -12.22 26.39
N ILE A 107 -11.16 -11.46 26.98
CA ILE A 107 -12.59 -11.45 26.63
C ILE A 107 -12.99 -10.07 26.18
N PHE A 108 -13.44 -9.94 24.94
CA PHE A 108 -14.11 -8.76 24.46
C PHE A 108 -15.58 -8.78 24.87
N VAL A 109 -16.04 -7.68 25.46
CA VAL A 109 -17.44 -7.43 25.82
C VAL A 109 -18.03 -6.47 24.78
N PRO A 110 -18.84 -6.95 23.81
CA PRO A 110 -19.56 -6.12 22.86
C PRO A 110 -20.39 -5.04 23.57
N GLU A 111 -20.55 -3.88 22.93
CA GLU A 111 -21.31 -2.76 23.49
C GLU A 111 -22.78 -3.15 23.77
N GLU A 112 -23.38 -3.95 22.89
CA GLU A 112 -24.74 -4.50 23.06
C GLU A 112 -24.91 -5.34 24.33
N SER A 113 -23.82 -5.83 24.90
CA SER A 113 -23.82 -6.61 26.13
C SER A 113 -23.44 -5.79 27.37
N ARG A 114 -23.16 -4.48 27.24
CA ARG A 114 -22.79 -3.62 28.37
C ARG A 114 -24.03 -2.98 28.98
N MET A 115 -24.11 -2.92 30.32
CA MET A 115 -25.23 -2.24 30.97
C MET A 115 -25.09 -0.72 30.82
N GLY A 116 -25.89 -0.16 29.91
CA GLY A 116 -25.87 1.25 29.55
C GLY A 116 -25.02 1.49 28.30
N LYS A 117 -25.63 2.09 27.26
CA LYS A 117 -24.87 2.66 26.14
C LYS A 117 -23.84 3.62 26.73
N GLN A 118 -22.56 3.37 26.52
CA GLN A 118 -21.53 4.35 26.85
C GLN A 118 -21.70 5.51 25.89
N VAL A 119 -22.49 6.52 26.29
CA VAL A 119 -22.68 7.72 25.49
C VAL A 119 -21.39 8.52 25.56
N VAL A 120 -20.47 8.28 24.62
CA VAL A 120 -19.34 9.19 24.40
C VAL A 120 -19.89 10.41 23.69
N ARG A 121 -20.29 11.45 24.45
CA ARG A 121 -20.75 12.72 23.88
C ARG A 121 -19.55 13.49 23.31
N LYS A 122 -19.12 13.12 22.10
CA LYS A 122 -18.35 14.00 21.21
C LYS A 122 -19.34 14.87 20.43
N GLU A 123 -20.08 15.74 21.12
CA GLU A 123 -21.02 16.64 20.45
C GLU A 123 -20.25 17.66 19.60
N ALA A 124 -20.74 17.91 18.38
CA ALA A 124 -20.17 18.89 17.47
C ALA A 124 -20.31 20.30 18.06
N THR A 125 -19.28 21.14 17.93
CA THR A 125 -19.42 22.54 18.34
C THR A 125 -20.29 23.30 17.33
N ASP A 126 -21.12 24.22 17.85
CA ASP A 126 -21.93 25.14 17.05
C ASP A 126 -21.04 26.26 16.48
N ARG A 127 -20.21 25.89 15.51
CA ARG A 127 -19.26 26.78 14.84
C ARG A 127 -19.77 27.12 13.44
N PRO A 128 -19.82 28.42 13.06
CA PRO A 128 -20.17 28.80 11.69
C PRO A 128 -19.03 28.40 10.72
N ILE A 129 -19.36 27.59 9.72
CA ILE A 129 -18.43 27.14 8.68
C ILE A 129 -18.87 27.76 7.34
N GLU A 130 -17.94 28.41 6.64
CA GLU A 130 -18.19 28.89 5.27
C GLU A 130 -18.36 27.69 4.32
N LEU A 131 -19.50 27.61 3.63
CA LEU A 131 -19.85 26.45 2.80
C LEU A 131 -19.29 26.58 1.39
N LYS A 132 -18.32 25.72 1.09
CA LYS A 132 -17.78 25.48 -0.26
C LYS A 132 -17.53 23.97 -0.43
N PRO A 133 -18.57 23.12 -0.30
CA PRO A 133 -18.40 21.68 -0.39
C PRO A 133 -17.83 21.32 -1.76
N VAL A 134 -16.95 20.31 -1.77
CA VAL A 134 -16.30 19.84 -3.00
C VAL A 134 -17.27 19.07 -3.90
N VAL A 135 -18.29 18.42 -3.31
CA VAL A 135 -19.40 17.81 -4.03
C VAL A 135 -20.57 18.78 -4.12
N ARG A 136 -21.09 18.99 -5.32
CA ARG A 136 -22.30 19.79 -5.56
C ARG A 136 -23.29 19.02 -6.45
N LYS A 137 -24.58 19.19 -6.19
CA LYS A 137 -25.66 18.61 -6.98
C LYS A 137 -26.15 19.58 -8.05
N TYR A 138 -26.37 19.06 -9.26
CA TYR A 138 -26.84 19.82 -10.41
C TYR A 138 -28.04 19.11 -11.03
N TYR A 139 -29.21 19.74 -10.91
CA TYR A 139 -30.42 19.27 -11.56
C TYR A 139 -30.46 19.72 -13.01
N VAL A 140 -30.74 18.79 -13.93
CA VAL A 140 -30.85 19.07 -15.36
C VAL A 140 -32.02 18.33 -16.00
N GLU A 141 -32.61 18.96 -17.02
CA GLU A 141 -33.60 18.32 -17.90
C GLU A 141 -32.97 18.01 -19.26
N LEU A 142 -32.68 16.74 -19.51
CA LEU A 142 -32.04 16.26 -20.73
C LEU A 142 -33.01 16.25 -21.92
N GLN A 143 -32.46 16.45 -23.11
CA GLN A 143 -33.24 16.30 -24.34
C GLN A 143 -33.51 14.82 -24.61
N LYS A 144 -34.78 14.47 -24.84
CA LYS A 144 -35.20 13.10 -25.20
C LYS A 144 -34.49 12.64 -26.47
N ALA A 145 -33.92 11.43 -26.43
CA ALA A 145 -33.33 10.82 -27.62
C ALA A 145 -34.40 10.62 -28.71
N SER A 146 -33.97 10.80 -29.96
CA SER A 146 -34.83 10.64 -31.13
C SER A 146 -34.01 10.06 -32.29
N LEU A 147 -34.67 9.68 -33.39
CA LEU A 147 -33.94 9.20 -34.57
C LEU A 147 -33.03 10.28 -35.19
N ASP A 148 -33.34 11.56 -34.97
CA ASP A 148 -32.56 12.70 -35.48
C ASP A 148 -31.45 13.14 -34.50
N ASP A 149 -31.43 12.61 -33.28
CA ASP A 149 -30.47 12.93 -32.23
C ASP A 149 -29.99 11.65 -31.55
N THR A 150 -28.87 11.13 -32.04
CA THR A 150 -28.29 9.83 -31.67
C THR A 150 -27.19 9.92 -30.59
N LEU A 151 -27.06 11.06 -29.89
CA LEU A 151 -26.07 11.21 -28.81
C LEU A 151 -26.32 10.22 -27.66
N GLY A 152 -25.24 9.71 -27.08
CA GLY A 152 -25.26 8.91 -25.86
C GLY A 152 -25.68 9.74 -24.64
N ASP A 153 -26.18 9.07 -23.60
CA ASP A 153 -26.71 9.77 -22.43
C ASP A 153 -25.63 10.49 -21.62
N TRP A 154 -24.37 10.00 -21.69
CA TRP A 154 -23.24 10.69 -21.09
C TRP A 154 -22.95 12.01 -21.80
N GLU A 155 -22.88 12.01 -23.14
CA GLU A 155 -22.70 13.22 -23.93
C GLU A 155 -23.85 14.19 -23.70
N ARG A 156 -25.10 13.70 -23.63
CA ARG A 156 -26.27 14.54 -23.29
C ARG A 156 -26.13 15.20 -21.93
N LEU A 157 -25.75 14.43 -20.91
CA LEU A 157 -25.62 14.92 -19.54
C LEU A 157 -24.47 15.92 -19.43
N SER A 158 -23.29 15.56 -19.91
CA SER A 158 -22.09 16.40 -19.87
C SER A 158 -22.28 17.71 -20.65
N ASP A 159 -22.86 17.66 -21.86
CA ASP A 159 -23.19 18.87 -22.63
C ASP A 159 -24.16 19.78 -21.89
N LYS A 160 -25.17 19.20 -21.25
CA LYS A 160 -26.18 19.95 -20.51
C LYS A 160 -25.58 20.62 -19.28
N LEU A 161 -24.77 19.90 -18.51
CA LEU A 161 -24.03 20.44 -17.37
C LEU A 161 -23.08 21.56 -17.78
N ASN A 162 -22.38 21.41 -18.90
CA ASN A 162 -21.51 22.45 -19.45
C ASN A 162 -22.30 23.70 -19.88
N LYS A 163 -23.42 23.52 -20.60
CA LYS A 163 -24.24 24.64 -21.09
C LYS A 163 -24.90 25.45 -19.97
N GLU A 164 -25.40 24.79 -18.92
CA GLU A 164 -26.15 25.45 -17.85
C GLU A 164 -25.29 25.90 -16.67
N PHE A 165 -24.23 25.16 -16.35
CA PHE A 165 -23.41 25.38 -15.15
C PHE A 165 -21.93 25.65 -15.45
N HIS A 166 -21.53 25.73 -16.72
CA HIS A 166 -20.15 25.98 -17.15
C HIS A 166 -19.14 24.94 -16.64
N LEU A 167 -19.60 23.71 -16.44
CA LEU A 167 -18.77 22.56 -16.09
C LEU A 167 -18.19 21.91 -17.35
N SER A 168 -17.01 22.37 -17.77
CA SER A 168 -16.29 21.83 -18.94
C SER A 168 -15.27 20.75 -18.54
N ASN A 169 -14.94 19.82 -19.44
CA ASN A 169 -13.98 18.72 -19.23
C ASN A 169 -14.37 17.78 -18.07
N LEU A 170 -15.66 17.48 -17.96
CA LEU A 170 -16.15 16.51 -16.98
C LEU A 170 -15.76 15.08 -17.38
N SER A 171 -15.35 14.28 -16.40
CA SER A 171 -15.38 12.82 -16.46
C SER A 171 -16.61 12.27 -15.74
N ILE A 172 -16.87 10.98 -15.91
CA ILE A 172 -17.87 10.24 -15.15
C ILE A 172 -17.20 9.04 -14.51
N ASP A 173 -17.51 8.80 -13.24
CA ASP A 173 -17.08 7.60 -12.56
C ASP A 173 -17.70 6.36 -13.23
N TYR A 174 -16.89 5.31 -13.42
CA TYR A 174 -17.32 4.12 -14.17
C TYR A 174 -18.59 3.46 -13.59
N GLN A 175 -18.71 3.35 -12.26
CA GLN A 175 -19.90 2.75 -11.63
C GLN A 175 -21.15 3.59 -11.89
N VAL A 176 -20.99 4.91 -11.97
CA VAL A 176 -22.08 5.85 -12.26
C VAL A 176 -22.48 5.78 -13.73
N LEU A 177 -21.52 5.57 -14.64
CA LEU A 177 -21.80 5.39 -16.07
C LEU A 177 -22.67 4.15 -16.33
N LEU A 178 -22.44 3.06 -15.58
CA LEU A 178 -23.25 1.84 -15.66
C LEU A 178 -24.72 2.07 -15.29
N GLU A 179 -24.99 2.97 -14.33
CA GLU A 179 -26.35 3.27 -13.85
C GLU A 179 -27.01 4.44 -14.60
N LEU A 180 -26.23 5.25 -15.30
CA LEU A 180 -26.67 6.50 -15.93
C LEU A 180 -27.92 6.33 -16.80
N GLN A 181 -27.92 5.30 -17.66
CA GLN A 181 -29.04 5.09 -18.58
C GLN A 181 -30.35 4.82 -17.85
N ASN A 182 -30.31 4.06 -16.76
CA ASN A 182 -31.49 3.74 -15.95
C ASN A 182 -32.00 5.00 -15.24
N ALA A 183 -31.11 5.74 -14.58
CA ALA A 183 -31.45 6.98 -13.90
C ALA A 183 -32.10 8.02 -14.83
N VAL A 184 -31.59 8.16 -16.06
CA VAL A 184 -32.17 9.06 -17.08
C VAL A 184 -33.59 8.66 -17.46
N ARG A 185 -33.88 7.35 -17.63
CA ARG A 185 -35.22 6.90 -18.04
C ARG A 185 -36.19 6.92 -16.88
N GLU A 186 -35.79 6.47 -15.70
CA GLU A 186 -36.62 6.50 -14.48
C GLU A 186 -37.00 7.94 -14.11
N GLY A 187 -36.10 8.89 -14.33
CA GLY A 187 -36.35 10.31 -14.12
C GLY A 187 -37.18 11.01 -15.22
N ASP A 188 -37.66 10.29 -16.24
CA ASP A 188 -38.27 10.87 -17.46
C ASP A 188 -37.41 12.01 -18.04
N TRP A 189 -36.12 11.72 -18.25
CA TRP A 189 -35.11 12.65 -18.77
C TRP A 189 -34.76 13.80 -17.84
N LYS A 190 -35.20 13.75 -16.57
CA LYS A 190 -34.82 14.70 -15.53
C LYS A 190 -33.92 13.98 -14.55
N VAL A 191 -32.73 14.51 -14.31
CA VAL A 191 -31.76 13.87 -13.41
C VAL A 191 -31.04 14.92 -12.56
N THR A 192 -30.50 14.46 -11.44
CA THR A 192 -29.59 15.23 -10.60
C THR A 192 -28.21 14.57 -10.62
N ALA A 193 -27.19 15.31 -11.06
CA ALA A 193 -25.80 14.86 -11.07
C ALA A 193 -25.04 15.41 -9.85
N SER A 194 -24.44 14.55 -9.05
CA SER A 194 -23.48 14.93 -8.01
C SER A 194 -22.09 15.00 -8.64
N VAL A 195 -21.46 16.18 -8.58
CA VAL A 195 -20.17 16.44 -9.24
C VAL A 195 -19.12 16.78 -8.19
N TRP A 196 -18.03 16.02 -8.18
CA TRP A 196 -16.87 16.23 -7.32
C TRP A 196 -15.87 17.19 -7.97
N HIS A 197 -15.49 18.24 -7.25
CA HIS A 197 -14.59 19.32 -7.67
C HIS A 197 -14.93 20.01 -9.00
N GLY A 198 -16.17 19.89 -9.48
CA GLY A 198 -16.55 20.34 -10.82
C GLY A 198 -15.83 19.60 -11.95
N LYS A 199 -15.26 18.42 -11.67
CA LYS A 199 -14.43 17.63 -12.60
C LYS A 199 -15.01 16.27 -12.92
N GLU A 200 -15.63 15.60 -11.95
CA GLU A 200 -16.11 14.23 -12.13
C GLU A 200 -17.54 14.07 -11.63
N VAL A 201 -18.40 13.43 -12.43
CA VAL A 201 -19.74 13.01 -12.01
C VAL A 201 -19.62 11.72 -11.21
N ILE A 202 -19.96 11.77 -9.91
CA ILE A 202 -19.78 10.69 -8.94
C ILE A 202 -21.09 10.02 -8.48
N LYS A 203 -22.25 10.59 -8.85
CA LYS A 203 -23.57 9.98 -8.66
C LYS A 203 -24.57 10.63 -9.62
N VAL A 204 -25.49 9.86 -10.19
CA VAL A 204 -26.63 10.40 -10.96
C VAL A 204 -27.91 9.80 -10.42
N GLU A 205 -28.88 10.65 -10.09
CA GLU A 205 -30.15 10.27 -9.47
C GLU A 205 -31.32 10.66 -10.37
N PRO A 206 -32.38 9.84 -10.46
CA PRO A 206 -33.58 10.16 -11.21
C PRO A 206 -34.35 11.32 -10.56
N GLY A 207 -34.79 12.28 -11.37
CA GLY A 207 -35.54 13.44 -10.92
C GLY A 207 -34.69 14.52 -10.23
N ARG A 208 -35.35 15.36 -9.43
CA ARG A 208 -34.72 16.44 -8.66
C ARG A 208 -34.48 15.95 -7.23
N VAL A 209 -33.22 15.92 -6.82
CA VAL A 209 -32.77 15.59 -5.46
C VAL A 209 -31.97 16.77 -4.94
N GLU A 210 -32.36 17.32 -3.79
CA GLU A 210 -31.70 18.51 -3.23
C GLU A 210 -30.76 18.14 -2.08
N GLU A 211 -31.09 17.08 -1.36
CA GLU A 211 -30.35 16.59 -0.20
C GLU A 211 -28.98 16.05 -0.61
N ALA A 212 -27.92 16.50 0.04
CA ALA A 212 -26.56 16.01 -0.19
C ALA A 212 -25.87 15.82 1.16
N TYR A 213 -25.42 14.61 1.45
CA TYR A 213 -24.83 14.28 2.75
C TYR A 213 -23.35 13.94 2.63
N GLY A 214 -22.58 14.34 3.64
CA GLY A 214 -21.20 13.92 3.80
C GLY A 214 -20.90 13.49 5.23
N LEU A 215 -19.86 12.69 5.42
CA LEU A 215 -19.45 12.21 6.74
C LEU A 215 -18.07 12.74 7.12
N ALA A 216 -17.98 13.48 8.21
CA ALA A 216 -16.68 13.87 8.78
C ALA A 216 -16.32 12.91 9.91
N VAL A 217 -15.10 12.37 9.92
CA VAL A 217 -14.69 11.34 10.88
C VAL A 217 -13.38 11.73 11.58
N ASP A 218 -13.37 11.58 12.89
CA ASP A 218 -12.21 11.70 13.76
C ASP A 218 -11.86 10.33 14.33
N VAL A 219 -10.72 9.77 13.90
CA VAL A 219 -10.18 8.48 14.35
C VAL A 219 -9.13 8.71 15.42
N GLY A 220 -9.59 8.75 16.68
CA GLY A 220 -8.69 8.73 17.83
C GLY A 220 -8.23 7.30 18.16
N THR A 221 -7.15 7.19 18.94
CA THR A 221 -6.62 5.90 19.40
C THR A 221 -7.69 5.11 20.17
N SER A 222 -8.43 5.75 21.07
CA SER A 222 -9.46 5.10 21.90
C SER A 222 -10.87 5.19 21.34
N THR A 223 -11.20 6.24 20.58
CA THR A 223 -12.58 6.58 20.17
C THR A 223 -12.61 7.08 18.74
N VAL A 224 -13.58 6.59 17.98
CA VAL A 224 -13.90 7.10 16.64
C VAL A 224 -15.22 7.84 16.70
N ALA A 225 -15.28 9.06 16.13
CA ALA A 225 -16.50 9.84 16.03
C ALA A 225 -16.79 10.24 14.58
N GLY A 226 -18.05 10.13 14.18
CA GLY A 226 -18.55 10.52 12.86
C GLY A 226 -19.65 11.56 12.95
N TYR A 227 -19.57 12.59 12.12
CA TYR A 227 -20.53 13.69 12.04
C TYR A 227 -21.17 13.69 10.65
N LEU A 228 -22.43 13.25 10.57
CA LEU A 228 -23.19 13.30 9.33
C LEU A 228 -23.67 14.72 9.11
N CYS A 229 -23.20 15.36 8.03
CA CYS A 229 -23.50 16.76 7.71
C CYS A 229 -24.32 16.86 6.42
N ASP A 230 -25.25 17.81 6.39
CA ASP A 230 -25.85 18.26 5.13
C ASP A 230 -24.87 19.21 4.44
N LEU A 231 -24.49 18.90 3.20
CA LEU A 231 -23.52 19.66 2.43
C LEU A 231 -24.09 20.99 1.92
N ASN A 232 -25.42 21.17 1.90
CA ASN A 232 -26.04 22.39 1.40
C ASN A 232 -26.04 23.52 2.44
N ASP A 233 -26.27 23.19 3.71
CA ASP A 233 -26.40 24.17 4.81
C ASP A 233 -25.38 23.98 5.95
N GLY A 234 -24.58 22.91 5.91
CA GLY A 234 -23.52 22.61 6.89
C GLY A 234 -24.01 22.07 8.23
N ARG A 235 -25.32 21.86 8.40
CA ARG A 235 -25.90 21.38 9.65
C ARG A 235 -25.48 19.94 9.91
N VAL A 236 -25.09 19.65 11.16
CA VAL A 236 -24.90 18.27 11.64
C VAL A 236 -26.28 17.65 11.84
N ILE A 237 -26.57 16.61 11.06
CA ILE A 237 -27.83 15.86 11.11
C ILE A 237 -27.83 14.94 12.31
N THR A 238 -26.74 14.19 12.50
CA THR A 238 -26.53 13.32 13.66
C THR A 238 -25.05 13.07 13.87
N THR A 239 -24.70 12.68 15.09
CA THR A 239 -23.34 12.25 15.45
C THR A 239 -23.38 10.79 15.86
N GLY A 240 -22.44 10.00 15.36
CA GLY A 240 -22.18 8.62 15.79
C GLY A 240 -20.83 8.54 16.47
N SER A 241 -20.69 7.65 17.44
CA SER A 241 -19.42 7.43 18.12
C SER A 241 -19.31 5.98 18.54
N MET A 242 -18.12 5.41 18.41
CA MET A 242 -17.82 4.08 18.92
C MET A 242 -16.44 4.06 19.55
N MET A 243 -16.19 3.00 20.30
CA MET A 243 -14.83 2.70 20.68
C MET A 243 -14.02 2.28 19.46
N ASN A 244 -12.75 2.70 19.39
CA ASN A 244 -11.89 2.26 18.31
C ASN A 244 -11.72 0.74 18.39
N PRO A 245 -12.14 -0.02 17.35
CA PRO A 245 -12.10 -1.49 17.37
C PRO A 245 -10.67 -2.05 17.47
N GLN A 246 -9.65 -1.23 17.21
CA GLN A 246 -8.25 -1.61 17.34
C GLN A 246 -7.74 -1.70 18.79
N VAL A 247 -8.49 -1.19 19.78
CA VAL A 247 -8.08 -1.18 21.20
C VAL A 247 -7.70 -2.58 21.70
N VAL A 248 -8.33 -3.62 21.17
CA VAL A 248 -8.06 -5.03 21.52
C VAL A 248 -6.63 -5.47 21.19
N TYR A 249 -6.05 -4.88 20.14
CA TYR A 249 -4.71 -5.22 19.64
C TYR A 249 -3.63 -4.26 20.16
N GLY A 250 -4.04 -3.15 20.78
CA GLY A 250 -3.17 -2.15 21.38
C GLY A 250 -3.99 -0.96 21.90
N GLU A 251 -3.81 -0.62 23.17
CA GLU A 251 -4.50 0.51 23.82
C GLU A 251 -3.93 1.86 23.39
N ASP A 252 -2.67 1.89 22.98
CA ASP A 252 -1.96 3.09 22.54
C ASP A 252 -1.35 2.93 21.14
N VAL A 253 -0.73 4.00 20.63
CA VAL A 253 -0.08 4.02 19.32
C VAL A 253 1.09 3.02 19.24
N MET A 254 1.94 2.97 20.27
CA MET A 254 3.16 2.16 20.23
C MET A 254 2.88 0.67 20.31
N SER A 255 1.90 0.26 21.12
CA SER A 255 1.43 -1.12 21.22
C SER A 255 0.82 -1.60 19.91
N ARG A 256 0.10 -0.74 19.17
CA ARG A 256 -0.38 -1.07 17.81
C ARG A 256 0.76 -1.21 16.81
N ILE A 257 1.74 -0.31 16.83
CA ILE A 257 2.94 -0.43 15.99
C ILE A 257 3.65 -1.76 16.33
N SER A 258 3.85 -2.05 17.61
CA SER A 258 4.44 -3.32 18.06
C SER A 258 3.63 -4.52 17.57
N PHE A 259 2.30 -4.47 17.62
CA PHE A 259 1.43 -5.52 17.11
C PHE A 259 1.66 -5.78 15.61
N THR A 260 1.84 -4.74 14.80
CA THR A 260 2.21 -4.90 13.37
C THR A 260 3.63 -5.45 13.17
N MET A 261 4.53 -5.25 14.13
CA MET A 261 5.91 -5.77 14.08
C MET A 261 6.00 -7.23 14.50
N THR A 262 5.19 -7.66 15.47
CA THR A 262 5.25 -9.01 16.04
C THR A 262 4.32 -9.99 15.35
N ASN A 263 3.30 -9.52 14.63
CA ASN A 263 2.34 -10.37 13.91
C ASN A 263 2.48 -10.20 12.39
N PRO A 264 2.71 -11.29 11.62
CA PRO A 264 2.87 -11.22 10.15
C PRO A 264 1.74 -10.51 9.40
N ASN A 265 0.49 -10.63 9.89
CA ASN A 265 -0.69 -9.97 9.32
C ASN A 265 -1.23 -8.84 10.23
N GLY A 266 -0.41 -8.32 11.15
CA GLY A 266 -0.88 -7.39 12.19
C GLY A 266 -1.44 -6.08 11.62
N LEU A 267 -0.84 -5.55 10.55
CA LEU A 267 -1.34 -4.36 9.86
C LEU A 267 -2.73 -4.59 9.24
N GLU A 268 -2.90 -5.73 8.57
CA GLU A 268 -4.17 -6.09 7.92
C GLU A 268 -5.30 -6.26 8.94
N ILE A 269 -5.01 -6.92 10.07
CA ILE A 269 -5.97 -7.07 11.18
C ILE A 269 -6.41 -5.70 11.70
N LEU A 270 -5.45 -4.78 11.95
CA LEU A 270 -5.76 -3.44 12.44
C LEU A 270 -6.51 -2.60 11.40
N ASN A 271 -6.15 -2.72 10.11
CA ASN A 271 -6.81 -2.01 9.00
C ASN A 271 -8.26 -2.48 8.83
N ASN A 272 -8.49 -3.78 8.79
CA ASN A 272 -9.84 -4.37 8.68
C ASN A 272 -10.71 -3.98 9.89
N ALA A 273 -10.15 -4.02 11.10
CA ALA A 273 -10.86 -3.60 12.30
C ALA A 273 -11.38 -2.16 12.19
N ILE A 274 -10.53 -1.21 11.77
CA ILE A 274 -10.97 0.19 11.63
C ILE A 274 -11.93 0.38 10.45
N LEU A 275 -11.73 -0.31 9.34
CA LEU A 275 -12.65 -0.29 8.19
C LEU A 275 -14.06 -0.73 8.57
N ASP A 276 -14.19 -1.85 9.27
CA ASP A 276 -15.48 -2.35 9.78
C ASP A 276 -16.13 -1.33 10.71
N GLY A 277 -15.31 -0.73 11.59
CA GLY A 277 -15.75 0.33 12.47
C GLY A 277 -16.28 1.57 11.75
N LEU A 278 -15.57 2.06 10.73
CA LEU A 278 -16.00 3.20 9.91
C LEU A 278 -17.29 2.91 9.15
N ASN A 279 -17.43 1.69 8.62
CA ASN A 279 -18.65 1.20 7.99
C ASN A 279 -19.82 1.12 8.98
N GLY A 280 -19.55 0.70 10.22
CA GLY A 280 -20.52 0.69 11.32
C GLY A 280 -21.02 2.09 11.66
N ILE A 281 -20.12 3.08 11.79
CA ILE A 281 -20.51 4.48 12.01
C ILE A 281 -21.36 4.99 10.85
N ALA A 282 -20.94 4.78 9.60
CA ALA A 282 -21.68 5.23 8.42
C ALA A 282 -23.11 4.62 8.37
N GLU A 283 -23.25 3.35 8.77
CA GLU A 283 -24.54 2.67 8.87
C GLU A 283 -25.40 3.23 10.00
N GLU A 284 -24.83 3.42 11.18
CA GLU A 284 -25.52 3.99 12.35
C GLU A 284 -26.09 5.38 12.03
N VAL A 285 -25.24 6.31 11.56
CA VAL A 285 -25.65 7.69 11.31
C VAL A 285 -26.66 7.78 10.17
N ALA A 286 -26.53 6.94 9.14
CA ALA A 286 -27.51 6.86 8.05
C ALA A 286 -28.87 6.36 8.54
N ALA A 287 -28.87 5.30 9.37
CA ALA A 287 -30.08 4.73 9.94
C ALA A 287 -30.81 5.72 10.86
N VAL A 288 -30.08 6.43 11.73
CA VAL A 288 -30.65 7.45 12.63
C VAL A 288 -31.22 8.63 11.84
N ALA A 289 -30.54 9.05 10.76
CA ALA A 289 -31.01 10.12 9.90
C ALA A 289 -32.14 9.70 8.94
N GLY A 290 -32.45 8.40 8.83
CA GLY A 290 -33.47 7.88 7.92
C GLY A 290 -33.07 7.92 6.45
N ILE A 291 -31.76 7.91 6.15
CA ILE A 291 -31.20 7.94 4.79
C ILE A 291 -30.51 6.61 4.46
N LYS A 292 -30.15 6.39 3.19
CA LYS A 292 -29.32 5.24 2.79
C LYS A 292 -27.85 5.61 2.87
N ARG A 293 -26.97 4.63 3.13
CA ARG A 293 -25.51 4.83 3.08
C ARG A 293 -25.05 5.40 1.74
N GLN A 294 -25.71 5.02 0.64
CA GLN A 294 -25.42 5.52 -0.71
C GLN A 294 -25.76 7.01 -0.92
N ASP A 295 -26.43 7.65 0.03
CA ASP A 295 -26.73 9.09 0.02
C ASP A 295 -25.59 9.94 0.60
N ILE A 296 -24.62 9.29 1.25
CA ILE A 296 -23.36 9.90 1.68
C ILE A 296 -22.41 9.94 0.47
N VAL A 297 -22.15 11.14 -0.06
CA VAL A 297 -21.44 11.36 -1.34
C VAL A 297 -20.00 11.87 -1.17
N ASP A 298 -19.58 12.14 0.06
CA ASP A 298 -18.23 12.61 0.40
C ASP A 298 -17.90 12.25 1.85
N MET A 299 -16.63 12.03 2.14
CA MET A 299 -16.15 11.78 3.51
C MET A 299 -14.82 12.51 3.73
N SER A 300 -14.61 13.05 4.92
CA SER A 300 -13.32 13.59 5.35
C SER A 300 -12.88 12.90 6.64
N ILE A 301 -11.60 12.55 6.76
CA ILE A 301 -11.10 11.78 7.89
C ILE A 301 -9.80 12.37 8.45
N VAL A 302 -9.73 12.43 9.78
CA VAL A 302 -8.55 12.83 10.56
C VAL A 302 -8.18 11.74 11.56
N GLY A 303 -6.93 11.74 11.98
CA GLY A 303 -6.41 10.88 13.04
C GLY A 303 -4.90 11.04 13.18
N ASN A 304 -4.34 10.64 14.31
CA ASN A 304 -2.89 10.71 14.53
C ASN A 304 -2.13 9.90 13.48
N THR A 305 -0.84 10.18 13.32
CA THR A 305 -0.01 9.60 12.26
C THR A 305 -0.03 8.07 12.21
N CYS A 306 -0.10 7.38 13.36
CA CYS A 306 -0.22 5.93 13.38
C CYS A 306 -1.59 5.46 12.88
N MET A 307 -2.68 6.08 13.34
CA MET A 307 -4.03 5.78 12.83
C MET A 307 -4.11 6.03 11.33
N HIS A 308 -3.57 7.17 10.89
CA HIS A 308 -3.44 7.55 9.50
C HIS A 308 -2.78 6.46 8.67
N HIS A 309 -1.67 5.91 9.14
CA HIS A 309 -0.97 4.85 8.43
C HIS A 309 -1.78 3.56 8.40
N ILE A 310 -2.33 3.16 9.55
CA ILE A 310 -3.09 1.93 9.66
C ILE A 310 -4.34 1.98 8.78
N PHE A 311 -5.14 3.04 8.80
CA PHE A 311 -6.36 3.08 7.99
C PHE A 311 -6.07 3.23 6.48
N LEU A 312 -4.92 3.79 6.10
CA LEU A 312 -4.40 3.78 4.73
C LEU A 312 -3.79 2.44 4.31
N ASN A 313 -3.70 1.48 5.23
CA ASN A 313 -2.99 0.21 5.03
C ASN A 313 -1.51 0.42 4.64
N THR A 314 -0.91 1.49 5.14
CA THR A 314 0.52 1.78 5.02
C THR A 314 1.25 1.32 6.27
N ASP A 315 2.46 0.84 6.10
CA ASP A 315 3.24 0.23 7.16
C ASP A 315 3.68 1.25 8.25
N PRO A 316 3.19 1.14 9.50
CA PRO A 316 3.51 2.09 10.56
C PRO A 316 4.83 1.76 11.28
N ARG A 317 5.54 0.67 10.91
CA ARG A 317 6.78 0.22 11.58
C ARG A 317 7.85 1.30 11.67
N TYR A 318 7.97 2.14 10.64
CA TYR A 318 8.98 3.18 10.57
C TYR A 318 8.65 4.40 11.46
N ILE A 319 7.38 4.63 11.77
CA ILE A 319 6.97 5.66 12.73
C ILE A 319 7.36 5.27 14.16
N GLY A 320 7.42 3.98 14.47
CA GLY A 320 7.89 3.49 15.78
C GLY A 320 9.41 3.43 15.91
N ARG A 321 10.18 3.73 14.85
CA ARG A 321 11.64 3.62 14.83
C ARG A 321 12.27 4.97 14.51
N SER A 322 13.09 5.49 15.42
CA SER A 322 13.87 6.71 15.18
C SER A 322 14.58 6.65 13.82
N PRO A 323 14.43 7.67 12.95
CA PRO A 323 13.96 9.03 13.22
C PRO A 323 12.44 9.26 13.02
N PHE A 324 11.62 8.21 13.17
CA PHE A 324 10.16 8.24 13.12
C PHE A 324 9.54 8.75 11.79
N PRO A 325 10.09 8.40 10.61
CA PRO A 325 9.59 8.94 9.35
C PRO A 325 8.20 8.36 9.01
N PRO A 326 7.21 9.21 8.66
CA PRO A 326 5.99 8.72 8.03
C PRO A 326 6.21 8.43 6.54
N ALA A 327 5.32 7.63 5.95
CA ALA A 327 5.33 7.29 4.52
C ALA A 327 4.93 8.46 3.62
N LEU A 328 4.05 9.35 4.10
CA LEU A 328 3.58 10.53 3.38
C LEU A 328 3.20 11.64 4.35
N HIS A 329 2.99 12.84 3.80
CA HIS A 329 2.66 14.04 4.58
C HIS A 329 1.55 14.90 3.95
N HIS A 330 1.16 14.64 2.70
CA HIS A 330 0.15 15.42 1.99
C HIS A 330 -1.21 14.72 2.08
N SER A 331 -2.29 15.46 1.82
CA SER A 331 -3.63 14.86 1.75
C SER A 331 -3.75 13.82 0.63
N ILE A 332 -4.67 12.89 0.80
CA ILE A 332 -5.03 11.88 -0.21
C ILE A 332 -6.54 11.88 -0.41
N ASP A 333 -6.97 11.86 -1.68
CA ASP A 333 -8.35 11.55 -2.07
C ASP A 333 -8.42 10.12 -2.63
N LEU A 334 -9.14 9.23 -1.95
CA LEU A 334 -9.38 7.85 -2.41
C LEU A 334 -10.86 7.66 -2.74
N LYS A 335 -11.18 6.83 -3.74
CA LYS A 335 -12.56 6.38 -3.90
C LYS A 335 -12.95 5.52 -2.69
N ALA A 336 -14.13 5.74 -2.14
CA ALA A 336 -14.61 5.03 -0.96
C ALA A 336 -14.59 3.51 -1.15
N ARG A 337 -15.02 3.04 -2.33
CA ARG A 337 -14.98 1.63 -2.74
C ARG A 337 -13.57 1.06 -2.94
N ASP A 338 -12.59 1.92 -3.17
CA ASP A 338 -11.21 1.51 -3.44
C ASP A 338 -10.36 1.54 -2.16
N TRP A 339 -10.93 2.01 -1.05
CA TRP A 339 -10.29 1.99 0.25
C TRP A 339 -10.00 0.55 0.69
N GLY A 340 -8.78 0.25 1.14
CA GLY A 340 -8.42 -1.12 1.50
C GLY A 340 -8.23 -2.06 0.30
N LEU A 341 -8.43 -1.58 -0.94
CA LEU A 341 -7.91 -2.29 -2.11
C LEU A 341 -6.39 -2.27 -2.04
N ARG A 342 -5.81 -3.45 -1.91
CA ARG A 342 -4.39 -3.67 -2.16
C ARG A 342 -4.13 -3.32 -3.63
N ILE A 343 -3.27 -2.33 -3.87
CA ILE A 343 -2.23 -2.53 -4.88
C ILE A 343 -1.20 -3.38 -4.15
N PRO A 344 -1.11 -4.71 -4.38
CA PRO A 344 -0.18 -5.53 -3.63
C PRO A 344 1.24 -4.99 -3.86
N PRO A 345 2.01 -4.65 -2.82
CA PRO A 345 3.45 -4.79 -2.94
C PRO A 345 3.75 -6.27 -3.21
N GLU A 346 4.83 -6.56 -3.93
CA GLU A 346 5.27 -7.88 -4.37
C GLU A 346 5.64 -8.86 -3.22
N GLU A 347 5.09 -8.72 -2.02
CA GLU A 347 5.36 -9.63 -0.91
C GLU A 347 4.28 -10.71 -0.71
N ASP A 348 4.84 -11.87 -0.42
CA ASP A 348 4.36 -13.23 -0.56
C ASP A 348 3.62 -13.65 0.71
N THR A 349 2.29 -13.66 0.64
CA THR A 349 1.43 -14.28 1.65
C THR A 349 0.68 -15.45 1.03
N GLY A 350 1.41 -16.49 0.61
CA GLY A 350 1.12 -17.94 0.71
C GLY A 350 -0.25 -18.57 0.39
N GLN A 351 -1.30 -17.79 0.16
CA GLN A 351 -2.64 -18.21 -0.27
C GLN A 351 -3.27 -17.05 -1.06
N LYS A 352 -2.85 -16.88 -2.31
CA LYS A 352 -3.48 -15.94 -3.25
C LYS A 352 -4.15 -16.73 -4.36
N GLY A 353 -5.37 -16.33 -4.73
CA GLY A 353 -6.01 -16.77 -5.98
C GLY A 353 -5.11 -16.45 -7.18
N GLY A 354 -5.26 -17.22 -8.26
CA GLY A 354 -4.30 -17.23 -9.38
C GLY A 354 -4.11 -15.88 -10.10
N TYR A 355 -2.93 -15.64 -10.67
CA TYR A 355 -2.56 -14.43 -11.43
C TYR A 355 -3.10 -14.45 -12.88
N PRO A 356 -3.18 -13.30 -13.58
CA PRO A 356 -3.50 -13.28 -15.01
C PRO A 356 -2.57 -14.21 -15.81
N PRO A 357 -3.10 -15.07 -16.70
CA PRO A 357 -2.28 -15.99 -17.48
C PRO A 357 -1.21 -15.30 -18.32
N CYS A 358 -1.47 -14.09 -18.82
CA CYS A 358 -0.49 -13.29 -19.57
C CYS A 358 0.71 -12.83 -18.72
N GLN A 359 0.54 -12.66 -17.40
CA GLN A 359 1.64 -12.33 -16.48
C GLN A 359 2.45 -13.57 -16.14
N VAL A 360 1.77 -14.69 -15.87
CA VAL A 360 2.41 -15.98 -15.57
C VAL A 360 3.18 -16.51 -16.77
N GLY A 361 2.59 -16.41 -17.96
CA GLY A 361 3.22 -16.81 -19.22
C GLY A 361 4.38 -15.90 -19.64
N CYS A 362 4.57 -14.74 -19.01
CA CYS A 362 5.73 -13.89 -19.27
C CYS A 362 6.95 -14.39 -18.46
N PRO A 363 8.05 -14.82 -19.10
CA PRO A 363 9.23 -15.29 -18.37
C PRO A 363 9.85 -14.26 -17.42
N ALA A 364 9.61 -12.96 -17.65
CA ALA A 364 10.08 -11.87 -16.79
C ALA A 364 9.02 -11.39 -15.77
N GLY A 365 7.83 -11.98 -15.78
CA GLY A 365 6.73 -11.66 -14.86
C GLY A 365 6.06 -10.31 -15.11
N VAL A 366 6.10 -9.77 -16.34
CA VAL A 366 5.49 -8.48 -16.67
C VAL A 366 3.98 -8.57 -16.50
N ASN A 367 3.39 -7.66 -15.73
CA ASN A 367 1.94 -7.60 -15.52
C ASN A 367 1.23 -7.06 -16.78
N GLY A 368 0.92 -7.98 -17.69
CA GLY A 368 0.23 -7.70 -18.95
C GLY A 368 -1.08 -6.94 -18.74
N GLN A 369 -1.92 -7.42 -17.83
CA GLN A 369 -3.24 -6.87 -17.60
C GLN A 369 -3.21 -5.39 -17.17
N ASP A 370 -2.35 -5.05 -16.21
CA ASP A 370 -2.39 -3.72 -15.60
C ASP A 370 -1.97 -2.64 -16.59
N PHE A 371 -0.92 -2.88 -17.38
CA PHE A 371 -0.54 -1.90 -18.39
C PHE A 371 -1.55 -1.85 -19.54
N LEU A 372 -2.19 -2.97 -19.92
CA LEU A 372 -3.27 -2.97 -20.91
C LEU A 372 -4.46 -2.14 -20.41
N TYR A 373 -4.84 -2.30 -19.15
CA TYR A 373 -5.88 -1.48 -18.52
C TYR A 373 -5.52 0.01 -18.58
N LEU A 374 -4.29 0.38 -18.22
CA LEU A 374 -3.83 1.76 -18.28
C LEU A 374 -3.81 2.33 -19.71
N ILE A 375 -3.43 1.53 -20.71
CA ILE A 375 -3.55 1.91 -22.13
C ILE A 375 -5.01 2.15 -22.51
N ALA A 376 -5.92 1.27 -22.12
CA ALA A 376 -7.36 1.43 -22.37
C ALA A 376 -7.94 2.71 -21.74
N GLN A 377 -7.35 3.18 -20.63
CA GLN A 377 -7.71 4.45 -19.98
C GLN A 377 -6.95 5.68 -20.53
N GLY A 378 -6.06 5.50 -21.51
CA GLY A 378 -5.24 6.58 -22.07
C GLY A 378 -4.08 7.04 -21.18
N LYS A 379 -3.71 6.27 -20.15
CA LYS A 379 -2.65 6.55 -19.17
C LYS A 379 -1.32 5.87 -19.56
N PHE A 380 -0.72 6.34 -20.66
CA PHE A 380 0.41 5.64 -21.29
C PHE A 380 1.73 5.74 -20.52
N THR A 381 1.94 6.84 -19.80
CA THR A 381 3.16 7.02 -18.98
C THR A 381 3.15 6.03 -17.83
N GLU A 382 2.02 5.93 -17.13
CA GLU A 382 1.80 4.98 -16.05
C GLU A 382 1.89 3.53 -16.55
N ALA A 383 1.34 3.24 -17.74
CA ALA A 383 1.46 1.92 -18.36
C ALA A 383 2.92 1.52 -18.60
N LEU A 384 3.76 2.46 -19.04
CA LEU A 384 5.19 2.22 -19.23
C LEU A 384 5.91 2.00 -17.89
N GLU A 385 5.53 2.73 -16.84
CA GLU A 385 6.12 2.52 -15.51
C GLU A 385 5.75 1.15 -14.92
N VAL A 386 4.53 0.64 -15.16
CA VAL A 386 4.16 -0.75 -14.79
C VAL A 386 5.07 -1.77 -15.48
N VAL A 387 5.36 -1.60 -16.77
CA VAL A 387 6.33 -2.47 -17.47
C VAL A 387 7.72 -2.36 -16.84
N ARG A 388 8.15 -1.14 -16.51
CA ARG A 388 9.46 -0.87 -15.89
C ARG A 388 9.61 -1.38 -14.47
N MET A 389 8.52 -1.70 -13.78
CA MET A 389 8.61 -2.44 -12.51
C MET A 389 9.27 -3.81 -12.73
N ALA A 390 9.00 -4.45 -13.87
CA ALA A 390 9.47 -5.80 -14.15
C ALA A 390 10.71 -5.89 -15.06
N ILE A 391 10.88 -4.98 -16.02
CA ILE A 391 11.93 -5.05 -17.05
C ILE A 391 12.39 -3.67 -17.56
N PRO A 392 13.65 -3.50 -18.01
CA PRO A 392 14.12 -2.24 -18.57
C PRO A 392 13.83 -2.04 -20.07
N PHE A 393 13.45 -3.11 -20.79
CA PHE A 393 13.46 -3.20 -22.26
C PHE A 393 12.06 -3.18 -22.90
N ALA A 394 11.27 -2.16 -22.59
CA ALA A 394 9.92 -2.02 -23.12
C ALA A 394 9.88 -1.93 -24.66
N GLY A 395 10.64 -1.00 -25.23
CA GLY A 395 10.72 -0.73 -26.66
C GLY A 395 11.40 -1.83 -27.46
N VAL A 396 12.44 -2.45 -26.91
CA VAL A 396 13.10 -3.62 -27.51
C VAL A 396 12.14 -4.81 -27.55
N LEU A 397 11.55 -5.20 -26.42
CA LEU A 397 10.65 -6.38 -26.38
C LEU A 397 9.36 -6.16 -27.16
N GLY A 398 8.88 -4.92 -27.29
CA GLY A 398 7.78 -4.59 -28.20
C GLY A 398 8.08 -4.85 -29.69
N ARG A 399 9.35 -5.06 -30.07
CA ARG A 399 9.79 -5.31 -31.45
C ARG A 399 10.25 -6.74 -31.71
N VAL A 400 10.92 -7.36 -30.75
CA VAL A 400 11.63 -8.64 -30.98
C VAL A 400 11.17 -9.79 -30.09
N CYS A 401 10.21 -9.57 -29.18
CA CYS A 401 9.73 -10.62 -28.29
C CYS A 401 8.91 -11.70 -29.03
N THR A 402 9.07 -12.94 -28.55
CA THR A 402 8.29 -14.14 -28.91
C THR A 402 6.89 -14.17 -28.28
N HIS A 403 6.56 -13.17 -27.46
CA HIS A 403 5.22 -12.87 -26.94
C HIS A 403 4.48 -14.07 -26.32
N PRO A 404 5.11 -14.85 -25.41
CA PRO A 404 4.46 -15.99 -24.77
C PRO A 404 3.20 -15.58 -23.98
N CYS A 405 3.13 -14.32 -23.52
CA CYS A 405 1.94 -13.74 -22.91
C CYS A 405 0.71 -13.69 -23.83
N GLU A 406 0.88 -13.63 -25.16
CA GLU A 406 -0.24 -13.70 -26.12
C GLU A 406 -0.66 -15.15 -26.37
N THR A 407 0.25 -16.11 -26.25
CA THR A 407 -0.07 -17.56 -26.32
C THR A 407 -0.97 -17.98 -25.16
N GLU A 408 -0.67 -17.50 -23.95
CA GLU A 408 -1.47 -17.76 -22.74
C GLU A 408 -2.68 -16.81 -22.62
N CYS A 409 -3.02 -16.04 -23.67
CA CYS A 409 -4.10 -15.07 -23.58
C CYS A 409 -5.47 -15.73 -23.75
N GLU A 410 -6.25 -15.71 -22.67
CA GLU A 410 -7.60 -16.30 -22.58
C GLU A 410 -8.64 -15.69 -23.54
N ARG A 411 -8.34 -14.53 -24.13
CA ARG A 411 -9.16 -13.95 -25.21
C ARG A 411 -9.16 -14.84 -26.46
N ALA A 412 -8.13 -15.66 -26.65
CA ALA A 412 -8.02 -16.61 -27.76
C ALA A 412 -9.15 -17.65 -27.79
N ASP A 413 -9.77 -17.94 -26.63
CA ASP A 413 -10.93 -18.85 -26.55
C ASP A 413 -12.26 -18.18 -26.96
N VAL A 414 -12.28 -16.85 -27.08
CA VAL A 414 -13.45 -16.07 -27.52
C VAL A 414 -13.29 -15.68 -28.98
N ASP A 415 -12.17 -15.06 -29.34
CA ASP A 415 -11.83 -14.69 -30.71
C ASP A 415 -10.33 -14.84 -31.01
N GLU A 416 -9.55 -13.77 -30.85
CA GLU A 416 -8.12 -13.71 -31.14
C GLU A 416 -7.38 -13.11 -29.94
N PRO A 417 -6.17 -13.59 -29.60
CA PRO A 417 -5.41 -13.03 -28.48
C PRO A 417 -5.11 -11.53 -28.68
N LEU A 418 -4.91 -10.84 -27.55
CA LEU A 418 -4.51 -9.43 -27.54
C LEU A 418 -3.13 -9.24 -28.19
N SER A 419 -2.94 -8.12 -28.87
CA SER A 419 -1.65 -7.69 -29.42
C SER A 419 -0.73 -7.06 -28.37
N ILE A 420 -0.49 -7.80 -27.28
CA ILE A 420 0.29 -7.36 -26.12
C ILE A 420 1.67 -6.84 -26.53
N ARG A 421 2.38 -7.52 -27.45
CA ARG A 421 3.69 -7.08 -27.97
C ARG A 421 3.61 -5.71 -28.63
N SER A 422 2.63 -5.51 -29.50
CA SER A 422 2.43 -4.26 -30.24
C SER A 422 2.00 -3.11 -29.33
N LEU A 423 1.24 -3.41 -28.27
CA LEU A 423 0.85 -2.44 -27.25
C LEU A 423 2.05 -2.03 -26.37
N HIS A 424 2.93 -2.98 -26.06
CA HIS A 424 4.22 -2.74 -25.39
C HIS A 424 5.11 -1.79 -26.21
N ARG A 425 5.17 -2.01 -27.53
CA ARG A 425 5.85 -1.09 -28.44
C ARG A 425 5.21 0.30 -28.44
N PHE A 426 3.89 0.37 -28.52
CA PHE A 426 3.17 1.64 -28.57
C PHE A 426 3.49 2.53 -27.36
N ILE A 427 3.44 2.01 -26.13
CA ILE A 427 3.74 2.80 -24.93
C ILE A 427 5.19 3.27 -24.87
N ALA A 428 6.13 2.42 -25.30
CA ALA A 428 7.55 2.78 -25.35
C ALA A 428 7.82 3.86 -26.40
N ASP A 429 7.26 3.70 -27.61
CA ASP A 429 7.40 4.67 -28.70
C ASP A 429 6.70 6.00 -28.33
N HIS A 430 5.54 5.95 -27.66
CA HIS A 430 4.83 7.14 -27.19
C HIS A 430 5.67 7.94 -26.18
N ALA A 431 6.30 7.29 -25.20
CA ALA A 431 7.16 7.99 -24.24
C ALA A 431 8.39 8.66 -24.88
N LEU A 432 8.89 8.18 -26.02
CA LEU A 432 9.93 8.86 -26.78
C LEU A 432 9.42 10.14 -27.45
N THR A 433 8.16 10.14 -27.91
CA THR A 433 7.56 11.33 -28.55
C THR A 433 7.28 12.47 -27.57
N GLU A 434 6.84 12.17 -26.35
CA GLU A 434 6.52 13.14 -25.30
C GLU A 434 7.76 13.74 -24.59
N LYS A 435 8.98 13.34 -25.00
CA LYS A 435 10.25 13.62 -24.31
C LYS A 435 10.23 13.15 -22.86
N ARG A 436 10.59 11.88 -22.65
CA ARG A 436 10.81 11.29 -21.32
C ARG A 436 11.65 12.22 -20.41
N GLY A 437 11.16 12.45 -19.19
CA GLY A 437 11.96 13.04 -18.12
C GLY A 437 13.11 12.10 -17.70
N LYS A 438 14.27 12.66 -17.36
CA LYS A 438 15.38 11.85 -16.84
C LYS A 438 15.00 11.31 -15.46
N PRO A 439 15.05 9.98 -15.20
CA PRO A 439 14.76 9.45 -13.88
C PRO A 439 15.80 9.96 -12.87
N ALA A 440 15.39 10.09 -11.62
CA ALA A 440 16.35 10.31 -10.55
C ALA A 440 17.22 9.05 -10.41
N PRO A 441 18.56 9.18 -10.27
CA PRO A 441 19.41 8.05 -9.96
C PRO A 441 18.96 7.40 -8.65
N VAL A 442 18.96 6.07 -8.61
CA VAL A 442 18.61 5.31 -7.41
C VAL A 442 19.67 5.54 -6.34
N GLU A 443 19.24 5.79 -5.10
CA GLU A 443 20.15 5.95 -3.98
C GLU A 443 20.84 4.62 -3.65
N LYS A 444 22.17 4.67 -3.49
CA LYS A 444 22.98 3.49 -3.16
C LYS A 444 22.92 3.25 -1.65
N THR A 445 21.92 2.50 -1.21
CA THR A 445 21.68 2.16 0.20
C THR A 445 22.53 0.97 0.68
N LYS A 446 23.18 0.24 -0.24
CA LYS A 446 24.04 -0.92 0.06
C LYS A 446 25.50 -0.61 -0.26
N GLU A 447 26.43 -1.20 0.49
CA GLU A 447 27.87 -1.01 0.30
C GLU A 447 28.53 -2.05 -0.64
N ASP A 448 27.94 -3.24 -0.73
CA ASP A 448 28.51 -4.36 -1.49
C ASP A 448 28.47 -4.10 -3.00
N ARG A 449 29.64 -4.08 -3.63
CA ARG A 449 29.77 -3.79 -5.07
C ARG A 449 29.59 -5.05 -5.91
N ILE A 450 28.85 -4.95 -7.01
CA ILE A 450 28.55 -6.07 -7.90
C ILE A 450 29.13 -5.81 -9.29
N ALA A 451 29.79 -6.80 -9.87
CA ALA A 451 30.30 -6.76 -11.24
C ALA A 451 29.41 -7.59 -12.17
N VAL A 452 29.03 -7.01 -13.30
CA VAL A 452 28.28 -7.68 -14.37
C VAL A 452 29.17 -7.73 -15.59
N ILE A 453 29.44 -8.92 -16.13
CA ILE A 453 30.28 -9.11 -17.31
C ILE A 453 29.40 -9.38 -18.53
N GLY A 454 29.41 -8.45 -19.49
CA GLY A 454 28.58 -8.47 -20.69
C GLY A 454 27.37 -7.52 -20.57
N SER A 455 27.15 -6.71 -21.61
CA SER A 455 25.99 -5.80 -21.71
C SER A 455 24.88 -6.34 -22.63
N GLY A 456 24.77 -7.67 -22.74
CA GLY A 456 23.64 -8.31 -23.40
C GLY A 456 22.33 -8.16 -22.59
N PRO A 457 21.21 -8.69 -23.10
CA PRO A 457 19.92 -8.59 -22.42
C PRO A 457 19.94 -9.13 -20.97
N SER A 458 20.61 -10.27 -20.72
CA SER A 458 20.73 -10.83 -19.37
C SER A 458 21.56 -9.93 -18.44
N GLY A 459 22.73 -9.48 -18.89
CA GLY A 459 23.62 -8.63 -18.08
C GLY A 459 22.99 -7.30 -17.71
N LEU A 460 22.40 -6.59 -18.68
CA LEU A 460 21.74 -5.31 -18.42
C LEU A 460 20.48 -5.46 -17.54
N SER A 461 19.73 -6.55 -17.67
CA SER A 461 18.57 -6.81 -16.80
C SER A 461 19.00 -7.15 -15.37
N CYS A 462 20.07 -7.94 -15.20
CA CYS A 462 20.67 -8.21 -13.90
C CYS A 462 21.14 -6.90 -13.23
N ALA A 463 21.81 -6.03 -14.00
CA ALA A 463 22.26 -4.74 -13.50
C ALA A 463 21.10 -3.81 -13.12
N PHE A 464 20.02 -3.84 -13.92
CA PHE A 464 18.80 -3.07 -13.68
C PHE A 464 18.11 -3.45 -12.37
N GLU A 465 17.95 -4.74 -12.07
CA GLU A 465 17.32 -5.16 -10.81
C GLU A 465 18.21 -4.85 -9.60
N LEU A 466 19.50 -5.12 -9.71
CA LEU A 466 20.43 -4.87 -8.59
C LEU A 466 20.57 -3.37 -8.26
N VAL A 467 20.52 -2.47 -9.26
CA VAL A 467 20.56 -1.03 -8.99
C VAL A 467 19.27 -0.55 -8.32
N LYS A 468 18.11 -1.08 -8.70
CA LYS A 468 16.81 -0.78 -8.05
C LYS A 468 16.83 -1.17 -6.57
N ASN A 469 17.54 -2.24 -6.23
CA ASN A 469 17.68 -2.73 -4.85
C ASN A 469 18.79 -2.00 -4.06
N GLY A 470 19.33 -0.90 -4.61
CA GLY A 470 20.27 0.00 -3.95
C GLY A 470 21.74 -0.43 -4.00
N TYR A 471 22.10 -1.42 -4.83
CA TYR A 471 23.48 -1.87 -4.97
C TYR A 471 24.32 -1.00 -5.93
N PRO A 472 25.59 -0.75 -5.63
CA PRO A 472 26.55 -0.23 -6.60
C PRO A 472 26.93 -1.29 -7.65
N VAL A 473 26.42 -1.14 -8.87
CA VAL A 473 26.66 -2.07 -9.99
C VAL A 473 27.61 -1.47 -11.04
N THR A 474 28.59 -2.26 -11.49
CA THR A 474 29.42 -1.95 -12.66
C THR A 474 29.26 -3.04 -13.74
N VAL A 475 28.89 -2.64 -14.95
CA VAL A 475 28.85 -3.51 -16.14
C VAL A 475 30.15 -3.36 -16.93
N PHE A 476 30.78 -4.48 -17.29
CA PHE A 476 31.98 -4.55 -18.12
C PHE A 476 31.60 -5.08 -19.51
N GLU A 477 31.80 -4.25 -20.54
CA GLU A 477 31.50 -4.58 -21.93
C GLU A 477 32.78 -4.60 -22.76
N ALA A 478 33.01 -5.69 -23.50
CA ALA A 478 34.19 -5.86 -24.34
C ALA A 478 34.13 -5.00 -25.61
N ALA A 479 32.93 -4.83 -26.18
CA ALA A 479 32.69 -4.03 -27.37
C ALA A 479 32.69 -2.52 -27.07
N ALA A 480 32.71 -1.72 -28.14
CA ALA A 480 32.68 -0.27 -28.03
C ALA A 480 31.29 0.29 -27.68
N GLU A 481 30.22 -0.41 -28.09
CA GLU A 481 28.83 -0.03 -27.84
C GLU A 481 28.10 -1.18 -27.13
N CYS A 482 27.17 -0.82 -26.24
CA CYS A 482 26.49 -1.76 -25.37
C CYS A 482 25.25 -2.38 -26.02
N GLY A 483 24.79 -3.52 -25.51
CA GLY A 483 23.55 -4.19 -25.96
C GLY A 483 23.76 -5.58 -26.56
N GLY A 484 25.01 -6.05 -26.64
CA GLY A 484 25.34 -7.43 -27.05
C GLY A 484 24.63 -7.88 -28.33
N MET A 485 23.99 -9.04 -28.28
CA MET A 485 23.31 -9.63 -29.45
C MET A 485 22.13 -8.79 -29.96
N MET A 486 21.50 -7.97 -29.11
CA MET A 486 20.45 -7.04 -29.54
C MET A 486 21.00 -5.96 -30.49
N ARG A 487 22.23 -5.49 -30.27
CA ARG A 487 22.87 -4.50 -31.15
C ARG A 487 23.47 -5.14 -32.40
N TYR A 488 24.17 -6.26 -32.22
CA TYR A 488 25.05 -6.79 -33.24
C TYR A 488 24.44 -7.97 -34.02
N GLY A 489 23.51 -8.70 -33.43
CA GLY A 489 22.81 -9.82 -34.06
C GLY A 489 21.52 -9.41 -34.78
N ILE A 490 20.71 -8.55 -34.15
CA ILE A 490 19.40 -8.15 -34.70
C ILE A 490 19.56 -7.02 -35.73
N PRO A 491 19.01 -7.15 -36.95
CA PRO A 491 19.08 -6.09 -37.95
C PRO A 491 18.31 -4.81 -37.58
N GLU A 492 18.79 -3.67 -38.08
CA GLU A 492 18.24 -2.33 -37.81
C GLU A 492 16.79 -2.12 -38.28
N TYR A 493 16.34 -2.85 -39.31
CA TYR A 493 14.93 -2.80 -39.76
C TYR A 493 13.96 -3.50 -38.79
N ARG A 494 14.47 -4.28 -37.82
CA ARG A 494 13.67 -4.90 -36.75
C ARG A 494 13.84 -4.16 -35.43
N LEU A 495 15.08 -3.86 -35.07
CA LEU A 495 15.43 -3.19 -33.84
C LEU A 495 16.33 -2.00 -34.15
N PRO A 496 15.77 -0.78 -34.23
CA PRO A 496 16.58 0.41 -34.44
C PRO A 496 17.53 0.63 -33.27
N LYS A 497 18.78 0.97 -33.58
CA LYS A 497 19.82 1.20 -32.58
C LYS A 497 19.45 2.31 -31.60
N GLN A 498 18.76 3.34 -32.07
CA GLN A 498 18.33 4.47 -31.25
C GLN A 498 17.35 4.05 -30.13
N ILE A 499 16.49 3.06 -30.39
CA ILE A 499 15.58 2.52 -29.38
C ILE A 499 16.40 1.81 -28.30
N LEU A 500 17.33 0.95 -28.71
CA LEU A 500 18.23 0.25 -27.80
C LEU A 500 19.10 1.24 -26.99
N ASP A 501 19.65 2.27 -27.63
CA ASP A 501 20.44 3.32 -26.98
C ASP A 501 19.62 4.04 -25.90
N SER A 502 18.36 4.36 -26.19
CA SER A 502 17.48 5.04 -25.23
C SER A 502 17.17 4.19 -23.99
N GLU A 503 17.03 2.87 -24.15
CA GLU A 503 16.75 1.96 -23.03
C GLU A 503 18.02 1.64 -22.23
N ILE A 504 19.17 1.52 -22.89
CA ILE A 504 20.45 1.41 -22.17
C ILE A 504 20.73 2.69 -21.38
N SER A 505 20.49 3.85 -21.98
CA SER A 505 20.64 5.13 -21.29
C SER A 505 19.73 5.24 -20.06
N TYR A 506 18.54 4.61 -20.06
CA TYR A 506 17.69 4.56 -18.87
C TYR A 506 18.38 3.87 -17.70
N ILE A 507 19.02 2.73 -17.96
CA ILE A 507 19.72 1.93 -16.96
C ILE A 507 20.92 2.71 -16.40
N GLU A 508 21.66 3.42 -17.26
CA GLU A 508 22.74 4.32 -16.83
C GLU A 508 22.22 5.49 -15.98
N GLU A 509 21.09 6.08 -16.37
CA GLU A 509 20.46 7.19 -15.64
C GLU A 509 19.97 6.79 -14.24
N LEU A 510 19.60 5.53 -14.03
CA LEU A 510 19.30 4.96 -12.72
C LEU A 510 20.54 4.78 -11.83
N GLY A 511 21.75 4.86 -12.39
CA GLY A 511 23.00 4.87 -11.61
C GLY A 511 23.91 3.66 -11.82
N VAL A 512 23.64 2.80 -12.81
CA VAL A 512 24.55 1.73 -13.24
C VAL A 512 25.77 2.33 -13.95
N GLU A 513 26.97 1.90 -13.56
CA GLU A 513 28.21 2.28 -14.24
C GLU A 513 28.51 1.29 -15.36
N ILE A 514 28.58 1.75 -16.62
CA ILE A 514 28.94 0.88 -17.76
C ILE A 514 30.33 1.23 -18.30
N LYS A 515 31.21 0.22 -18.41
CA LYS A 515 32.57 0.32 -18.93
C LYS A 515 32.70 -0.44 -20.24
N SER A 516 32.60 0.29 -21.37
CA SER A 516 32.86 -0.26 -22.70
C SER A 516 34.35 -0.43 -22.99
N ASN A 517 34.69 -1.15 -24.06
CA ASN A 517 36.07 -1.48 -24.46
C ASN A 517 36.89 -2.13 -23.32
N THR A 518 36.24 -2.84 -22.41
CA THR A 518 36.85 -3.41 -21.20
C THR A 518 36.63 -4.93 -21.17
N PRO A 519 37.36 -5.69 -22.01
CA PRO A 519 37.26 -7.15 -22.01
C PRO A 519 37.79 -7.73 -20.69
N VAL A 520 36.99 -8.59 -20.05
CA VAL A 520 37.37 -9.31 -18.83
C VAL A 520 37.81 -10.71 -19.19
N LYS A 521 39.04 -11.08 -18.81
CA LYS A 521 39.62 -12.41 -19.12
C LYS A 521 39.81 -13.31 -17.89
N SER A 522 39.71 -12.76 -16.69
CA SER A 522 39.90 -13.52 -15.44
C SER A 522 38.97 -13.01 -14.35
N LEU A 523 38.23 -13.92 -13.70
CA LEU A 523 37.38 -13.56 -12.57
C LEU A 523 38.20 -13.09 -11.37
N LYS A 524 39.44 -13.60 -11.24
CA LYS A 524 40.37 -13.18 -10.19
C LYS A 524 40.67 -11.68 -10.25
N ASP A 525 40.84 -11.13 -11.45
CA ASP A 525 41.11 -9.70 -11.65
C ASP A 525 39.90 -8.83 -11.28
N VAL A 526 38.69 -9.36 -11.43
CA VAL A 526 37.46 -8.69 -10.98
C VAL A 526 37.36 -8.75 -9.46
N PHE A 527 37.56 -9.92 -8.83
CA PHE A 527 37.56 -10.03 -7.36
C PHE A 527 38.62 -9.13 -6.70
N ASN A 528 39.81 -8.98 -7.31
CA ASN A 528 40.85 -8.07 -6.84
C ASN A 528 40.40 -6.59 -6.78
N GLN A 529 39.38 -6.22 -7.54
CA GLN A 529 38.77 -4.87 -7.51
C GLN A 529 37.69 -4.70 -6.42
N ARG A 530 37.58 -5.68 -5.52
CA ARG A 530 36.67 -5.71 -4.35
C ARG A 530 35.17 -5.81 -4.69
N TYR A 531 34.83 -6.42 -5.81
CA TYR A 531 33.45 -6.84 -6.07
C TYR A 531 33.12 -8.09 -5.24
N LYS A 532 31.92 -8.10 -4.65
CA LYS A 532 31.46 -9.14 -3.72
C LYS A 532 30.71 -10.28 -4.40
N ALA A 533 30.04 -9.95 -5.50
CA ALA A 533 29.41 -10.91 -6.39
C ALA A 533 29.75 -10.55 -7.84
N ILE A 534 29.77 -11.56 -8.70
CA ILE A 534 30.02 -11.41 -10.14
C ILE A 534 28.91 -12.13 -10.91
N PHE A 535 28.31 -11.46 -11.89
CA PHE A 535 27.44 -12.09 -12.89
C PHE A 535 28.15 -12.21 -14.24
N VAL A 536 28.10 -13.39 -14.86
CA VAL A 536 28.69 -13.69 -16.18
C VAL A 536 27.57 -13.88 -17.20
N GLY A 537 27.44 -12.91 -18.11
CA GLY A 537 26.43 -12.89 -19.19
C GLY A 537 27.06 -12.58 -20.55
N THR A 538 28.15 -13.29 -20.91
CA THR A 538 28.92 -13.02 -22.13
C THR A 538 28.24 -13.48 -23.43
N GLY A 539 27.28 -14.40 -23.34
CA GLY A 539 26.50 -14.90 -24.47
C GLY A 539 27.23 -15.94 -25.35
N ALA A 540 26.59 -16.31 -26.47
CA ALA A 540 27.06 -17.36 -27.39
C ALA A 540 27.53 -16.78 -28.74
N TRP A 541 28.77 -16.29 -28.81
CA TRP A 541 29.27 -15.55 -29.99
C TRP A 541 29.92 -16.38 -31.11
N ASN A 542 30.05 -17.69 -30.95
CA ASN A 542 30.72 -18.54 -31.94
C ASN A 542 29.73 -19.35 -32.77
N SER A 543 29.85 -19.33 -34.09
CA SER A 543 29.00 -20.15 -34.97
C SER A 543 29.41 -21.62 -35.00
N GLN A 544 28.43 -22.51 -35.10
CA GLN A 544 28.69 -23.94 -35.31
C GLN A 544 28.96 -24.28 -36.79
N LYS A 545 29.71 -25.37 -37.01
CA LYS A 545 30.04 -25.89 -38.35
C LYS A 545 29.10 -27.03 -38.74
N LEU A 546 28.76 -27.11 -40.02
CA LEU A 546 27.90 -28.18 -40.59
C LEU A 546 28.66 -29.51 -40.74
N HIS A 547 29.99 -29.45 -40.87
CA HIS A 547 30.86 -30.60 -41.12
C HIS A 547 30.52 -31.34 -42.43
N ILE A 548 30.19 -30.58 -43.49
CA ILE A 548 29.86 -31.13 -44.81
C ILE A 548 30.93 -30.83 -45.87
N PRO A 549 31.04 -31.64 -46.93
CA PRO A 549 31.96 -31.35 -48.03
C PRO A 549 31.67 -29.99 -48.68
N GLY A 550 32.73 -29.19 -48.86
CA GLY A 550 32.65 -27.87 -49.48
C GLY A 550 32.40 -26.70 -48.51
N GLU A 551 32.27 -26.94 -47.21
CA GLU A 551 32.06 -25.88 -46.19
C GLU A 551 33.20 -24.86 -46.12
N ASP A 552 34.45 -25.28 -46.36
CA ASP A 552 35.62 -24.36 -46.34
C ASP A 552 35.82 -23.59 -47.66
N ALA A 553 34.86 -23.64 -48.59
CA ALA A 553 34.95 -22.94 -49.87
C ALA A 553 34.88 -21.41 -49.71
N LYS A 554 35.58 -20.69 -50.58
CA LYS A 554 35.52 -19.22 -50.64
C LYS A 554 34.10 -18.80 -51.04
N GLY A 555 33.48 -17.94 -50.23
CA GLY A 555 32.08 -17.52 -50.41
C GLY A 555 31.10 -18.21 -49.45
N VAL A 556 31.56 -19.15 -48.62
CA VAL A 556 30.83 -19.62 -47.44
C VAL A 556 31.12 -18.65 -46.28
N ILE A 557 30.07 -18.12 -45.68
CA ILE A 557 30.13 -17.23 -44.51
C ILE A 557 29.16 -17.70 -43.43
N TYR A 558 29.38 -17.29 -42.19
CA TYR A 558 28.50 -17.60 -41.07
C TYR A 558 27.58 -16.41 -40.77
N ALA A 559 26.32 -16.70 -40.44
CA ALA A 559 25.28 -15.68 -40.27
C ALA A 559 25.61 -14.66 -39.18
N LEU A 560 26.19 -15.11 -38.06
CA LEU A 560 26.50 -14.21 -36.95
C LEU A 560 27.59 -13.19 -37.33
N ASP A 561 28.67 -13.62 -37.98
CA ASP A 561 29.72 -12.72 -38.49
C ASP A 561 29.18 -11.79 -39.59
N PHE A 562 28.30 -12.31 -40.45
CA PHE A 562 27.61 -11.51 -41.46
C PHE A 562 26.76 -10.40 -40.83
N LEU A 563 25.85 -10.75 -39.93
CA LEU A 563 24.97 -9.80 -39.23
C LEU A 563 25.79 -8.80 -38.42
N HIS A 564 26.78 -9.27 -37.65
CA HIS A 564 27.67 -8.42 -36.87
C HIS A 564 28.40 -7.39 -37.75
N LYS A 565 28.98 -7.81 -38.88
CA LYS A 565 29.64 -6.89 -39.83
C LYS A 565 28.67 -5.85 -40.38
N VAL A 566 27.50 -6.28 -40.84
CA VAL A 566 26.51 -5.39 -41.46
C VAL A 566 25.95 -4.41 -40.43
N ASN A 567 25.62 -4.87 -39.21
CA ASN A 567 25.12 -4.05 -38.12
C ASN A 567 26.20 -3.10 -37.58
N SER A 568 27.48 -3.47 -37.64
CA SER A 568 28.61 -2.57 -37.33
C SER A 568 28.93 -1.57 -38.46
N GLY A 569 28.10 -1.49 -39.51
CA GLY A 569 28.30 -0.56 -40.62
C GLY A 569 29.37 -0.98 -41.62
N LYS A 570 29.95 -2.19 -41.49
CA LYS A 570 30.93 -2.71 -42.45
C LYS A 570 30.23 -3.13 -43.75
N LYS A 571 30.94 -2.99 -44.87
CA LYS A 571 30.47 -3.47 -46.18
C LYS A 571 30.75 -4.96 -46.30
N VAL A 572 29.73 -5.73 -46.67
CA VAL A 572 29.85 -7.15 -47.03
C VAL A 572 29.49 -7.29 -48.50
N VAL A 573 30.25 -8.09 -49.24
CA VAL A 573 30.01 -8.39 -50.66
C VAL A 573 29.41 -9.78 -50.75
N LEU A 574 28.24 -9.88 -51.40
CA LEU A 574 27.53 -11.13 -51.64
C LEU A 574 27.39 -11.34 -53.16
N GLY A 575 27.28 -12.60 -53.59
CA GLY A 575 26.93 -12.94 -54.97
C GLY A 575 25.51 -12.54 -55.36
N SER A 576 25.17 -12.68 -56.64
CA SER A 576 23.81 -12.41 -57.15
C SER A 576 22.79 -13.43 -56.66
N LYS A 577 23.24 -14.62 -56.26
CA LYS A 577 22.43 -15.72 -55.71
C LYS A 577 22.97 -16.15 -54.36
N VAL A 578 22.17 -16.02 -53.31
CA VAL A 578 22.54 -16.41 -51.94
C VAL A 578 21.68 -17.60 -51.50
N ALA A 579 22.31 -18.59 -50.87
CA ALA A 579 21.60 -19.62 -50.11
C ALA A 579 21.91 -19.47 -48.61
N VAL A 580 20.87 -19.39 -47.79
CA VAL A 580 20.97 -19.35 -46.33
C VAL A 580 20.54 -20.71 -45.78
N ILE A 581 21.35 -21.33 -44.94
CA ILE A 581 21.08 -22.65 -44.35
C ILE A 581 20.70 -22.47 -42.89
N GLY A 582 19.47 -22.85 -42.51
CA GLY A 582 18.94 -22.81 -41.14
C GLY A 582 17.46 -22.42 -41.10
N GLY A 583 16.74 -22.86 -40.05
CA GLY A 583 15.30 -22.61 -39.90
C GLY A 583 14.91 -21.53 -38.87
N GLY A 584 15.85 -21.05 -38.05
CA GLY A 584 15.59 -20.09 -36.96
C GLY A 584 15.62 -18.61 -37.38
N SER A 585 15.30 -17.71 -36.45
CA SER A 585 15.17 -16.26 -36.72
C SER A 585 16.44 -15.64 -37.29
N VAL A 586 17.62 -16.09 -36.86
CA VAL A 586 18.92 -15.65 -37.41
C VAL A 586 19.02 -15.94 -38.92
N ALA A 587 18.50 -17.07 -39.37
CA ALA A 587 18.52 -17.46 -40.78
C ALA A 587 17.55 -16.58 -41.59
N VAL A 588 16.35 -16.32 -41.05
CA VAL A 588 15.37 -15.42 -41.66
C VAL A 588 15.92 -13.99 -41.77
N ASP A 589 16.55 -13.48 -40.71
CA ASP A 589 17.15 -12.15 -40.70
C ASP A 589 18.32 -12.04 -41.69
N ALA A 590 19.18 -13.06 -41.76
CA ALA A 590 20.25 -13.11 -42.76
C ALA A 590 19.71 -13.14 -44.20
N ALA A 591 18.62 -13.87 -44.45
CA ALA A 591 18.00 -13.96 -45.76
C ALA A 591 17.38 -12.61 -46.18
N ARG A 592 16.57 -12.00 -45.31
CA ARG A 592 15.93 -10.70 -45.58
C ARG A 592 16.94 -9.57 -45.69
N LEU A 593 18.00 -9.58 -44.88
CA LEU A 593 19.09 -8.60 -44.98
C LEU A 593 19.87 -8.75 -46.30
N SER A 594 20.07 -9.98 -46.78
CA SER A 594 20.71 -10.24 -48.08
C SER A 594 19.93 -9.61 -49.23
N LEU A 595 18.61 -9.72 -49.25
CA LEU A 595 17.76 -9.02 -50.24
C LEU A 595 17.96 -7.50 -50.19
N ARG A 596 17.98 -6.92 -48.99
CA ARG A 596 18.17 -5.47 -48.79
C ARG A 596 19.59 -4.98 -49.13
N LEU A 597 20.55 -5.88 -49.27
CA LEU A 597 21.88 -5.59 -49.81
C LEU A 597 21.95 -5.70 -51.35
N GLY A 598 20.82 -5.97 -52.02
CA GLY A 598 20.69 -5.98 -53.48
C GLY A 598 20.89 -7.36 -54.13
N VAL A 599 20.82 -8.44 -53.36
CA VAL A 599 20.87 -9.81 -53.90
C VAL A 599 19.62 -10.08 -54.72
N LYS A 600 19.78 -10.68 -55.91
CA LYS A 600 18.68 -10.91 -56.86
C LYS A 600 17.84 -12.14 -56.53
N GLU A 601 18.45 -13.16 -55.95
CA GLU A 601 17.80 -14.42 -55.60
C GLU A 601 18.32 -14.90 -54.25
N VAL A 602 17.43 -15.04 -53.27
CA VAL A 602 17.75 -15.55 -51.93
C VAL A 602 16.93 -16.81 -51.67
N ASN A 603 17.62 -17.90 -51.39
CA ASN A 603 17.03 -19.19 -51.05
C ASN A 603 17.31 -19.49 -49.57
N LEU A 604 16.27 -19.64 -48.75
CA LEU A 604 16.39 -20.12 -47.37
C LEU A 604 16.15 -21.63 -47.37
N VAL A 605 17.09 -22.41 -46.87
CA VAL A 605 17.04 -23.88 -46.89
C VAL A 605 17.12 -24.40 -45.47
N CYS A 606 16.15 -25.21 -45.06
CA CYS A 606 16.03 -25.67 -43.68
C CYS A 606 15.56 -27.12 -43.60
N LEU A 607 15.94 -27.79 -42.50
CA LEU A 607 15.57 -29.18 -42.23
C LEU A 607 14.10 -29.29 -41.83
N GLU A 608 13.62 -28.24 -41.20
CA GLU A 608 12.32 -28.11 -40.57
C GLU A 608 11.19 -27.93 -41.61
N SER A 609 9.98 -28.28 -41.21
CA SER A 609 8.77 -28.19 -42.03
C SER A 609 8.12 -26.81 -41.98
N ARG A 610 7.41 -26.43 -43.06
CA ARG A 610 6.47 -25.28 -43.06
C ARG A 610 5.09 -25.63 -42.50
N ASP A 611 4.81 -26.91 -42.26
CA ASP A 611 3.55 -27.33 -41.67
C ASP A 611 3.48 -26.92 -40.19
N LEU A 612 2.53 -26.05 -39.86
CA LEU A 612 2.30 -25.51 -38.52
C LEU A 612 1.91 -26.60 -37.50
N ALA A 613 1.37 -27.73 -37.95
CA ALA A 613 1.02 -28.87 -37.11
C ALA A 613 2.18 -29.86 -36.91
N SER A 614 3.31 -29.66 -37.59
CA SER A 614 4.46 -30.56 -37.49
C SER A 614 5.23 -30.33 -36.19
N LYS A 615 5.63 -31.43 -35.56
CA LYS A 615 6.62 -31.41 -34.45
C LYS A 615 7.99 -30.88 -34.89
N ASP A 616 8.29 -30.98 -36.18
CA ASP A 616 9.55 -30.54 -36.80
C ASP A 616 9.36 -29.17 -37.50
N ARG A 617 8.45 -28.31 -37.03
CA ARG A 617 8.20 -26.98 -37.63
C ARG A 617 9.41 -26.05 -37.50
N MET A 618 9.53 -25.09 -38.42
CA MET A 618 10.57 -24.06 -38.36
C MET A 618 10.54 -23.30 -37.02
N PRO A 619 11.71 -23.04 -36.37
CA PRO A 619 11.79 -22.30 -35.11
C PRO A 619 11.53 -20.79 -35.23
N ALA A 620 11.71 -20.18 -36.41
CA ALA A 620 11.44 -18.76 -36.61
C ALA A 620 9.93 -18.44 -36.49
N GLN A 621 9.61 -17.20 -36.08
CA GLN A 621 8.21 -16.77 -35.95
C GLN A 621 7.50 -16.78 -37.31
N ASP A 622 6.26 -17.27 -37.35
CA ASP A 622 5.51 -17.43 -38.60
C ASP A 622 5.33 -16.12 -39.37
N LEU A 623 5.12 -15.01 -38.64
CA LEU A 623 5.04 -13.67 -39.23
C LEU A 623 6.35 -13.26 -39.91
N GLU A 624 7.50 -13.58 -39.32
CA GLU A 624 8.81 -13.24 -39.92
C GLU A 624 9.05 -14.03 -41.20
N ILE A 625 8.65 -15.30 -41.22
CA ILE A 625 8.79 -16.16 -42.41
C ILE A 625 7.86 -15.64 -43.52
N ALA A 626 6.61 -15.32 -43.19
CA ALA A 626 5.66 -14.74 -44.14
C ALA A 626 6.16 -13.40 -44.72
N GLN A 627 6.72 -12.53 -43.88
CA GLN A 627 7.35 -11.28 -44.34
C GLN A 627 8.56 -11.54 -45.24
N ALA A 628 9.35 -12.58 -44.97
CA ALA A 628 10.49 -12.95 -45.82
C ALA A 628 10.03 -13.43 -47.20
N GLU A 629 8.99 -14.26 -47.26
CA GLU A 629 8.38 -14.74 -48.50
C GLU A 629 7.76 -13.58 -49.30
N GLU A 630 7.08 -12.65 -48.62
CA GLU A 630 6.53 -11.43 -49.21
C GLU A 630 7.62 -10.52 -49.84
N GLU A 631 8.79 -10.44 -49.19
CA GLU A 631 9.97 -9.72 -49.70
C GLU A 631 10.68 -10.45 -50.86
N GLY A 632 10.32 -11.72 -51.13
CA GLY A 632 10.85 -12.51 -52.23
C GLY A 632 11.90 -13.56 -51.85
N VAL A 633 12.06 -13.87 -50.55
CA VAL A 633 12.86 -15.03 -50.11
C VAL A 633 12.15 -16.32 -50.50
N ARG A 634 12.86 -17.25 -51.12
CA ARG A 634 12.34 -18.59 -51.44
C ARG A 634 12.68 -19.56 -50.33
N VAL A 635 11.68 -20.02 -49.61
CA VAL A 635 11.86 -20.98 -48.51
C VAL A 635 11.77 -22.41 -49.04
N HIS A 636 12.80 -23.20 -48.77
CA HIS A 636 12.94 -24.61 -49.13
C HIS A 636 13.02 -25.44 -47.83
N ALA A 637 11.85 -25.82 -47.34
CA ALA A 637 11.70 -26.59 -46.11
C ALA A 637 11.85 -28.10 -46.33
N SER A 638 12.08 -28.83 -45.24
CA SER A 638 12.27 -30.29 -45.24
C SER A 638 13.43 -30.76 -46.12
N LEU A 639 14.52 -29.97 -46.19
CA LEU A 639 15.73 -30.28 -46.95
C LEU A 639 16.99 -30.22 -46.09
N GLY A 640 17.76 -31.30 -46.09
CA GLY A 640 19.14 -31.33 -45.61
C GLY A 640 20.16 -30.98 -46.69
N ILE A 641 21.37 -30.61 -46.27
CA ILE A 641 22.47 -30.29 -47.17
C ILE A 641 23.46 -31.45 -47.19
N LYS A 642 23.66 -32.05 -48.37
CA LYS A 642 24.60 -33.15 -48.56
C LYS A 642 26.01 -32.67 -48.87
N LYS A 643 26.14 -31.62 -49.67
CA LYS A 643 27.41 -30.89 -49.90
C LYS A 643 27.18 -29.52 -50.54
N ILE A 644 28.16 -28.64 -50.37
CA ILE A 644 28.27 -27.39 -51.13
C ILE A 644 29.03 -27.68 -52.43
N MET A 645 28.41 -27.36 -53.56
CA MET A 645 28.99 -27.60 -54.88
C MET A 645 29.89 -26.44 -55.28
N THR A 646 31.08 -26.77 -55.80
CA THR A 646 32.05 -25.80 -56.31
C THR A 646 32.51 -26.17 -57.71
N ALA A 647 32.83 -25.16 -58.53
CA ALA A 647 33.51 -25.30 -59.81
C ALA A 647 34.63 -24.26 -59.87
N GLU A 648 35.85 -24.69 -60.20
CA GLU A 648 37.04 -23.82 -60.24
C GLU A 648 37.31 -23.02 -58.93
N GLY A 649 36.84 -23.55 -57.79
CA GLY A 649 37.01 -22.93 -56.47
C GLY A 649 35.94 -21.92 -56.07
N GLU A 650 34.96 -21.64 -56.94
CA GLU A 650 33.81 -20.77 -56.68
C GLU A 650 32.54 -21.62 -56.47
N ILE A 651 31.62 -21.12 -55.66
CA ILE A 651 30.38 -21.83 -55.31
C ILE A 651 29.41 -21.79 -56.49
N THR A 652 28.80 -22.93 -56.81
CA THR A 652 27.78 -23.05 -57.87
C THR A 652 26.39 -23.43 -57.34
N GLY A 653 26.29 -23.98 -56.13
CA GLY A 653 25.02 -24.29 -55.48
C GLY A 653 25.12 -25.31 -54.34
N LEU A 654 23.98 -25.81 -53.90
CA LEU A 654 23.81 -26.80 -52.85
C LEU A 654 23.24 -28.09 -53.44
N GLU A 655 23.85 -29.23 -53.11
CA GLU A 655 23.23 -30.54 -53.29
C GLU A 655 22.44 -30.86 -52.03
N THR A 656 21.11 -30.97 -52.16
CA THR A 656 20.21 -31.23 -51.03
C THR A 656 19.81 -32.71 -50.94
N VAL A 657 19.18 -33.06 -49.83
CA VAL A 657 18.55 -34.36 -49.56
C VAL A 657 17.23 -34.13 -48.82
N ASN A 658 16.21 -34.96 -49.05
CA ASN A 658 14.93 -34.81 -48.34
C ASN A 658 15.11 -35.15 -46.85
N CYS A 659 14.73 -34.22 -45.98
CA CYS A 659 14.65 -34.45 -44.54
C CYS A 659 13.26 -35.01 -44.21
N VAL A 660 13.23 -36.20 -43.60
CA VAL A 660 12.01 -36.94 -43.26
C VAL A 660 11.56 -36.61 -41.84
N SER A 661 12.52 -36.42 -40.94
CA SER A 661 12.26 -35.96 -39.58
C SER A 661 13.48 -35.22 -39.06
N VAL A 662 13.27 -34.23 -38.19
CA VAL A 662 14.35 -33.47 -37.53
C VAL A 662 14.60 -34.03 -36.14
N MET A 663 13.51 -34.30 -35.39
CA MET A 663 13.58 -34.82 -34.03
C MET A 663 13.30 -36.33 -33.98
N ASP A 664 13.97 -37.04 -33.08
CA ASP A 664 13.68 -38.44 -32.75
C ASP A 664 12.34 -38.60 -31.97
N SER A 665 12.09 -39.80 -31.45
CA SER A 665 10.88 -40.09 -30.67
C SER A 665 10.90 -39.51 -29.25
N GLU A 666 12.06 -39.16 -28.73
CA GLU A 666 12.26 -38.57 -27.40
C GLU A 666 12.36 -37.03 -27.47
N GLY A 667 12.28 -36.46 -28.68
CA GLY A 667 12.39 -35.01 -28.91
C GLY A 667 13.83 -34.52 -29.07
N GLY A 668 14.81 -35.41 -29.14
CA GLY A 668 16.21 -35.08 -29.38
C GLY A 668 16.45 -34.74 -30.85
N PHE A 669 17.34 -33.77 -31.11
CA PHE A 669 17.76 -33.42 -32.46
C PHE A 669 18.52 -34.58 -33.11
N SER A 670 17.90 -35.21 -34.12
CA SER A 670 18.43 -36.40 -34.80
C SER A 670 17.85 -36.50 -36.23
N PRO A 671 18.32 -35.65 -37.16
CA PRO A 671 17.71 -35.54 -38.47
C PRO A 671 17.87 -36.82 -39.29
N GLN A 672 16.76 -37.30 -39.85
CA GLN A 672 16.69 -38.47 -40.71
C GLN A 672 16.45 -38.05 -42.15
N PHE A 673 17.16 -38.68 -43.08
CA PHE A 673 17.13 -38.35 -44.50
C PHE A 673 16.56 -39.49 -45.33
N GLY A 674 15.63 -39.17 -46.23
CA GLY A 674 14.90 -40.15 -47.04
C GLY A 674 15.65 -40.56 -48.31
N GLU A 675 15.32 -41.75 -48.85
CA GLU A 675 15.85 -42.21 -50.13
C GLU A 675 15.08 -41.55 -51.30
N GLY A 676 15.77 -40.76 -52.14
CA GLY A 676 15.17 -40.10 -53.30
C GLY A 676 16.02 -38.95 -53.85
N SER A 677 15.70 -38.47 -55.06
CA SER A 677 16.33 -37.27 -55.62
C SER A 677 15.70 -36.00 -55.03
N ALA A 678 16.51 -35.16 -54.39
CA ALA A 678 16.12 -33.84 -53.91
C ALA A 678 16.67 -32.74 -54.86
N PRO A 679 16.06 -31.54 -54.90
CA PRO A 679 16.47 -30.49 -55.83
C PRO A 679 17.89 -29.96 -55.53
N THR A 680 18.61 -29.54 -56.58
CA THR A 680 19.82 -28.73 -56.38
C THR A 680 19.44 -27.26 -56.35
N ILE A 681 20.03 -26.49 -55.43
CA ILE A 681 19.70 -25.08 -55.23
C ILE A 681 20.89 -24.23 -55.69
N PRO A 682 20.77 -23.41 -56.74
CA PRO A 682 21.87 -22.60 -57.24
C PRO A 682 22.24 -21.47 -56.25
N ALA A 683 23.53 -21.27 -56.03
CA ALA A 683 24.05 -20.24 -55.15
C ALA A 683 25.48 -19.86 -55.54
N GLU A 684 25.83 -18.58 -55.33
CA GLU A 684 27.19 -18.04 -55.47
C GLU A 684 27.79 -17.69 -54.10
N THR A 685 26.95 -17.60 -53.07
CA THR A 685 27.33 -17.33 -51.68
C THR A 685 26.44 -18.17 -50.78
N VAL A 686 27.03 -18.79 -49.75
CA VAL A 686 26.31 -19.62 -48.78
C VAL A 686 26.47 -19.00 -47.40
N ILE A 687 25.36 -18.77 -46.71
CA ILE A 687 25.33 -18.27 -45.34
C ILE A 687 24.85 -19.40 -44.42
N ILE A 688 25.67 -19.80 -43.46
CA ILE A 688 25.34 -20.88 -42.52
C ILE A 688 24.81 -20.28 -41.20
N ALA A 689 23.64 -20.73 -40.76
CA ALA A 689 22.90 -20.21 -39.60
C ALA A 689 22.31 -21.36 -38.73
N ILE A 690 23.10 -22.39 -38.45
CA ILE A 690 22.59 -23.64 -37.86
C ILE A 690 22.65 -23.74 -36.33
N ASP A 691 23.55 -23.01 -35.65
CA ASP A 691 23.55 -22.83 -34.19
C ASP A 691 24.68 -21.87 -33.74
N GLN A 692 24.69 -21.49 -32.46
CA GLN A 692 25.74 -20.70 -31.82
C GLN A 692 26.22 -21.37 -30.52
N LYS A 693 27.46 -21.10 -30.13
CA LYS A 693 28.05 -21.61 -28.89
C LYS A 693 28.83 -20.52 -28.13
N PRO A 694 28.94 -20.63 -26.80
CA PRO A 694 29.83 -19.79 -26.01
C PRO A 694 31.30 -19.92 -26.44
N ASP A 695 32.11 -18.91 -26.13
CA ASP A 695 33.56 -19.04 -26.24
C ASP A 695 34.09 -19.93 -25.11
N GLU A 696 34.73 -21.04 -25.49
CA GLU A 696 35.30 -22.02 -24.56
C GLU A 696 36.62 -21.55 -23.94
N GLN A 697 37.26 -20.52 -24.50
CA GLN A 697 38.52 -19.97 -23.99
C GLN A 697 38.32 -18.93 -22.88
N ASP A 698 37.11 -18.39 -22.76
CA ASP A 698 36.77 -17.44 -21.69
C ASP A 698 36.48 -18.18 -20.37
N PHE A 699 36.96 -17.65 -19.26
CA PHE A 699 36.69 -18.16 -17.90
C PHE A 699 36.92 -19.67 -17.74
N ILE A 700 38.13 -20.15 -18.10
CA ILE A 700 38.52 -21.57 -18.00
C ILE A 700 38.39 -22.16 -16.59
N GLU A 701 38.31 -21.31 -15.56
CA GLU A 701 38.07 -21.70 -14.17
C GLU A 701 36.62 -22.15 -13.89
N LEU A 702 35.68 -21.88 -14.79
CA LEU A 702 34.28 -22.29 -14.64
C LEU A 702 34.00 -23.62 -15.32
N ASP A 703 33.22 -24.47 -14.66
CA ASP A 703 32.82 -25.77 -15.19
C ASP A 703 31.88 -25.62 -16.39
N ARG A 704 31.96 -26.56 -17.33
CA ARG A 704 31.17 -26.55 -18.57
C ARG A 704 30.48 -27.89 -18.84
N THR A 705 29.36 -27.81 -19.53
CA THR A 705 28.64 -28.95 -20.07
C THR A 705 29.38 -29.51 -21.30
N PRO A 706 29.05 -30.73 -21.77
CA PRO A 706 29.60 -31.27 -23.01
C PRO A 706 29.31 -30.43 -24.26
N SER A 707 28.25 -29.61 -24.25
CA SER A 707 27.91 -28.68 -25.33
C SER A 707 28.69 -27.36 -25.27
N GLY A 708 29.52 -27.17 -24.24
CA GLY A 708 30.37 -26.00 -24.08
C GLY A 708 29.73 -24.82 -23.34
N THR A 709 28.47 -24.95 -22.88
CA THR A 709 27.83 -23.95 -22.01
C THR A 709 28.34 -24.03 -20.57
N LEU A 710 28.22 -22.95 -19.80
CA LEU A 710 28.62 -22.94 -18.38
C LEU A 710 27.65 -23.77 -17.54
N THR A 711 28.20 -24.57 -16.63
CA THR A 711 27.44 -25.33 -15.64
C THR A 711 27.12 -24.43 -14.45
N VAL A 712 25.84 -24.35 -14.09
CA VAL A 712 25.35 -23.63 -12.91
C VAL A 712 24.36 -24.50 -12.14
N ASP A 713 24.08 -24.12 -10.90
CA ASP A 713 22.92 -24.62 -10.18
C ASP A 713 21.63 -24.16 -10.88
N GLU A 714 20.73 -25.09 -11.19
CA GLU A 714 19.51 -24.81 -11.97
C GLU A 714 18.55 -23.84 -11.27
N THR A 715 18.63 -23.73 -9.94
CA THR A 715 17.77 -22.82 -9.15
C THR A 715 18.46 -21.50 -8.86
N THR A 716 19.71 -21.54 -8.40
CA THR A 716 20.41 -20.32 -7.96
C THR A 716 21.22 -19.64 -9.06
N LEU A 717 21.48 -20.32 -10.18
CA LEU A 717 22.38 -19.85 -11.23
C LEU A 717 23.82 -19.60 -10.74
N GLU A 718 24.17 -20.10 -9.55
CA GLU A 718 25.53 -20.03 -9.00
C GLU A 718 26.41 -21.07 -9.72
N THR A 719 27.61 -20.65 -10.08
CA THR A 719 28.61 -21.52 -10.73
C THR A 719 29.33 -22.41 -9.70
N ASN A 720 30.32 -23.17 -10.15
CA ASN A 720 31.25 -23.90 -9.28
C ASN A 720 32.08 -22.98 -8.34
N ILE A 721 32.11 -21.66 -8.60
CA ILE A 721 32.80 -20.67 -7.76
C ILE A 721 31.78 -19.87 -6.96
N LYS A 722 31.88 -19.96 -5.63
CA LYS A 722 30.98 -19.24 -4.71
C LYS A 722 30.99 -17.73 -4.95
N GLY A 723 29.81 -17.13 -5.05
CA GLY A 723 29.63 -15.69 -5.34
C GLY A 723 29.80 -15.31 -6.82
N VAL A 724 29.95 -16.30 -7.71
CA VAL A 724 29.93 -16.10 -9.17
C VAL A 724 28.70 -16.79 -9.74
N PHE A 725 27.87 -15.99 -10.41
CA PHE A 725 26.61 -16.41 -11.04
C PHE A 725 26.73 -16.26 -12.55
N ALA A 726 26.01 -17.07 -13.32
CA ALA A 726 26.00 -16.97 -14.77
C ALA A 726 24.59 -17.20 -15.33
N GLY A 727 24.25 -16.53 -16.43
CA GLY A 727 22.91 -16.63 -17.02
C GLY A 727 22.79 -16.05 -18.43
N GLY A 728 21.68 -16.37 -19.09
CA GLY A 728 21.47 -16.11 -20.52
C GLY A 728 22.21 -17.12 -21.40
N ASP A 729 22.51 -16.75 -22.65
CA ASP A 729 22.98 -17.69 -23.68
C ASP A 729 24.30 -18.42 -23.35
N VAL A 730 25.09 -17.89 -22.41
CA VAL A 730 26.32 -18.55 -21.95
C VAL A 730 26.04 -19.83 -21.16
N VAL A 731 24.84 -19.95 -20.57
CA VAL A 731 24.35 -21.10 -19.79
C VAL A 731 23.36 -21.93 -20.60
N SER A 732 22.33 -21.29 -21.16
CA SER A 732 21.24 -21.98 -21.86
C SER A 732 21.58 -22.40 -23.29
N GLY A 733 22.62 -21.81 -23.89
CA GLY A 733 22.72 -21.72 -25.34
C GLY A 733 21.77 -20.65 -25.90
N PRO A 734 21.71 -20.47 -27.23
CA PRO A 734 21.00 -19.36 -27.85
C PRO A 734 19.51 -19.35 -27.50
N ALA A 735 19.09 -18.35 -26.72
CA ALA A 735 17.70 -18.15 -26.34
C ALA A 735 17.09 -16.91 -27.01
N ASP A 736 15.78 -16.71 -26.82
CA ASP A 736 15.15 -15.45 -27.18
C ASP A 736 15.48 -14.33 -26.16
N VAL A 737 15.20 -13.09 -26.55
CA VAL A 737 15.55 -11.92 -25.73
C VAL A 737 14.84 -11.93 -24.38
N ILE A 738 13.57 -12.38 -24.33
CA ILE A 738 12.80 -12.42 -23.08
C ILE A 738 13.31 -13.49 -22.11
N GLY A 739 13.76 -14.64 -22.61
CA GLY A 739 14.44 -15.67 -21.82
C GLY A 739 15.75 -15.17 -21.23
N ALA A 740 16.54 -14.42 -22.01
CA ALA A 740 17.76 -13.81 -21.50
C ALA A 740 17.49 -12.74 -20.42
N VAL A 741 16.45 -11.91 -20.59
CA VAL A 741 16.00 -10.94 -19.58
C VAL A 741 15.60 -11.65 -18.28
N SER A 742 14.80 -12.73 -18.38
CA SER A 742 14.39 -13.57 -17.26
C SER A 742 15.60 -14.13 -16.51
N ALA A 743 16.58 -14.71 -17.22
CA ALA A 743 17.80 -15.24 -16.59
C ALA A 743 18.61 -14.16 -15.84
N GLY A 744 18.62 -12.92 -16.36
CA GLY A 744 19.24 -11.78 -15.67
C GLY A 744 18.54 -11.43 -14.35
N LYS A 745 17.20 -11.44 -14.36
CA LYS A 745 16.36 -11.17 -13.18
C LYS A 745 16.52 -12.27 -12.12
N GLU A 746 16.46 -13.53 -12.51
CA GLU A 746 16.67 -14.67 -11.62
C GLU A 746 18.06 -14.67 -10.98
N ALA A 747 19.09 -14.27 -11.74
CA ALA A 747 20.44 -14.13 -11.20
C ALA A 747 20.56 -12.96 -10.21
N ALA A 748 19.87 -11.84 -10.45
CA ALA A 748 19.84 -10.73 -9.51
C ALA A 748 19.22 -11.13 -8.16
N ILE A 749 18.11 -11.88 -8.18
CA ILE A 749 17.49 -12.45 -6.96
C ILE A 749 18.51 -13.32 -6.21
N SER A 750 19.20 -14.22 -6.92
CA SER A 750 20.22 -15.08 -6.30
C SER A 750 21.38 -14.30 -5.68
N ILE A 751 21.87 -13.27 -6.37
CA ILE A 751 22.94 -12.41 -5.90
C ILE A 751 22.50 -11.65 -4.64
N GLU A 752 21.29 -11.12 -4.61
CA GLU A 752 20.75 -10.43 -3.45
C GLU A 752 20.64 -11.35 -2.23
N LEU A 753 20.02 -12.52 -2.39
CA LEU A 753 19.91 -13.51 -1.32
C LEU A 753 21.28 -13.95 -0.80
N TYR A 754 22.23 -14.16 -1.72
CA TYR A 754 23.62 -14.48 -1.38
C TYR A 754 24.29 -13.38 -0.55
N LEU A 755 24.17 -12.11 -0.97
CA LEU A 755 24.76 -10.97 -0.25
C LEU A 755 24.05 -10.69 1.08
N ALA A 756 22.76 -11.00 1.19
CA ALA A 756 22.00 -10.95 2.43
C ALA A 756 22.33 -12.10 3.40
N GLY A 757 23.15 -13.08 2.99
CA GLY A 757 23.47 -14.25 3.79
C GLY A 757 22.31 -15.25 3.94
N MET A 758 21.30 -15.14 3.09
CA MET A 758 20.17 -16.07 3.00
C MET A 758 20.50 -17.22 2.04
N ASP A 759 19.80 -18.35 2.19
CA ASP A 759 19.95 -19.48 1.27
C ASP A 759 19.16 -19.22 -0.02
N PRO A 760 19.84 -19.05 -1.18
CA PRO A 760 19.19 -18.69 -2.43
C PRO A 760 18.32 -19.80 -3.03
N LYS A 761 18.28 -21.00 -2.43
CA LYS A 761 17.38 -22.09 -2.85
C LYS A 761 16.05 -22.06 -2.10
N THR A 762 16.08 -21.72 -0.82
CA THR A 762 14.91 -21.81 0.07
C THR A 762 14.25 -20.47 0.33
N SER A 763 14.96 -19.36 0.10
CA SER A 763 14.48 -18.00 0.39
C SER A 763 14.04 -17.23 -0.87
N ARG A 764 13.79 -17.93 -1.98
CA ARG A 764 13.33 -17.30 -3.24
C ARG A 764 11.84 -16.96 -3.19
N PRO A 765 11.41 -15.93 -3.94
CA PRO A 765 9.98 -15.69 -4.16
C PRO A 765 9.26 -16.91 -4.73
N VAL A 766 8.02 -17.15 -4.30
CA VAL A 766 7.19 -18.23 -4.84
C VAL A 766 6.81 -17.93 -6.31
N PRO A 767 6.89 -18.93 -7.21
CA PRO A 767 6.45 -18.77 -8.60
C PRO A 767 4.97 -18.37 -8.71
N LEU A 768 4.65 -17.52 -9.68
CA LEU A 768 3.27 -17.13 -9.97
C LEU A 768 2.48 -18.33 -10.52
N THR A 769 1.27 -18.55 -10.03
CA THR A 769 0.33 -19.57 -10.55
C THR A 769 -0.82 -18.87 -11.29
N PRO A 770 -1.26 -19.37 -12.46
CA PRO A 770 -2.34 -18.72 -13.20
C PRO A 770 -3.69 -19.00 -12.55
N ILE A 771 -4.68 -18.15 -12.79
CA ILE A 771 -6.07 -18.46 -12.48
C ILE A 771 -6.62 -19.53 -13.45
N GLU A 772 -7.42 -20.48 -12.93
CA GLU A 772 -7.95 -21.59 -13.72
C GLU A 772 -9.30 -21.27 -14.41
N GLU A 773 -10.19 -20.48 -13.78
CA GLU A 773 -11.52 -20.20 -14.31
C GLU A 773 -11.75 -18.71 -14.64
N ILE A 774 -11.88 -18.41 -15.94
CA ILE A 774 -12.21 -17.08 -16.45
C ILE A 774 -13.54 -17.13 -17.21
N PRO A 775 -14.61 -16.51 -16.67
CA PRO A 775 -15.90 -16.39 -17.35
C PRO A 775 -15.77 -15.68 -18.69
N LYS A 776 -16.35 -16.28 -19.73
CA LYS A 776 -16.32 -15.81 -21.12
C LYS A 776 -17.73 -15.51 -21.64
N GLU A 777 -18.76 -15.76 -20.84
CA GLU A 777 -20.15 -15.53 -21.19
C GLU A 777 -20.45 -14.04 -21.39
N GLY A 778 -21.02 -13.70 -22.55
CA GLY A 778 -21.43 -12.33 -22.86
C GLY A 778 -20.31 -11.41 -23.36
N VAL A 779 -19.08 -11.91 -23.50
CA VAL A 779 -18.00 -11.17 -24.16
C VAL A 779 -18.29 -11.04 -25.65
N GLU A 780 -18.28 -9.82 -26.18
CA GLU A 780 -18.48 -9.57 -27.61
C GLU A 780 -17.24 -9.96 -28.42
N THR A 781 -17.45 -10.60 -29.57
CA THR A 781 -16.38 -10.97 -30.49
C THR A 781 -15.90 -9.76 -31.30
N GLU A 782 -14.59 -9.54 -31.33
CA GLU A 782 -13.93 -8.44 -32.03
C GLU A 782 -12.65 -8.93 -32.72
N THR A 783 -12.41 -8.44 -33.94
CA THR A 783 -11.19 -8.80 -34.70
C THR A 783 -9.96 -8.13 -34.10
N ARG A 784 -8.85 -8.87 -34.03
CA ARG A 784 -7.55 -8.34 -33.63
C ARG A 784 -7.12 -7.18 -34.51
N LYS A 785 -6.69 -6.06 -33.91
CA LYS A 785 -6.26 -4.89 -34.68
C LYS A 785 -4.95 -5.22 -35.43
N PRO A 786 -4.93 -5.10 -36.78
CA PRO A 786 -3.74 -5.43 -37.54
C PRO A 786 -2.63 -4.40 -37.30
N VAL A 787 -1.39 -4.86 -37.13
CA VAL A 787 -0.23 -3.97 -37.02
C VAL A 787 0.03 -3.32 -38.38
N PRO A 788 0.10 -1.98 -38.46
CA PRO A 788 0.42 -1.30 -39.71
C PRO A 788 1.80 -1.69 -40.22
N MET A 789 1.87 -2.02 -41.51
CA MET A 789 3.08 -2.47 -42.20
C MET A 789 3.53 -1.45 -43.24
N LEU A 790 4.84 -1.36 -43.46
CA LEU A 790 5.41 -0.56 -44.53
C LEU A 790 5.26 -1.28 -45.88
N GLU A 791 4.84 -0.54 -46.91
CA GLU A 791 4.72 -1.01 -48.29
C GLU A 791 6.06 -1.56 -48.83
N LEU A 792 6.00 -2.63 -49.63
CA LEU A 792 7.19 -3.37 -50.11
C LEU A 792 8.23 -2.48 -50.82
N ASP A 793 7.79 -1.52 -51.61
CA ASP A 793 8.67 -0.60 -52.36
C ASP A 793 9.40 0.41 -51.46
N LYS A 794 8.91 0.63 -50.24
CA LYS A 794 9.50 1.52 -49.24
C LYS A 794 10.39 0.78 -48.23
N ARG A 795 10.32 -0.55 -48.16
CA ARG A 795 11.16 -1.36 -47.26
C ARG A 795 12.62 -1.24 -47.69
N SER A 796 13.47 -0.83 -46.75
CA SER A 796 14.91 -0.65 -46.99
C SER A 796 15.74 -1.15 -45.80
N ARG A 797 17.06 -1.09 -45.91
CA ARG A 797 17.99 -1.67 -44.91
C ARG A 797 17.82 -1.15 -43.49
N SER A 798 17.43 0.12 -43.33
CA SER A 798 17.45 0.82 -42.03
C SER A 798 16.09 1.42 -41.65
N VAL A 799 15.00 1.00 -42.32
CA VAL A 799 13.66 1.49 -42.02
C VAL A 799 12.86 0.34 -41.41
N GLU A 800 12.22 0.61 -40.28
CA GLU A 800 11.34 -0.37 -39.62
C GLU A 800 10.20 -0.77 -40.55
N VAL A 801 9.92 -2.07 -40.61
CA VAL A 801 8.85 -2.62 -41.47
C VAL A 801 7.50 -2.62 -40.75
N GLU A 802 7.48 -2.96 -39.46
CA GLU A 802 6.31 -2.79 -38.61
C GLU A 802 6.30 -1.36 -38.08
N LEU A 803 5.18 -0.63 -38.19
CA LEU A 803 5.10 0.79 -37.84
C LEU A 803 4.52 1.05 -36.43
N GLY A 804 3.97 0.03 -35.78
CA GLY A 804 3.31 0.16 -34.47
C GLY A 804 1.89 0.72 -34.56
N PHE A 805 1.16 0.75 -33.43
CA PHE A 805 -0.20 1.27 -33.39
C PHE A 805 -0.22 2.79 -33.26
N GLU A 806 -1.25 3.42 -33.86
CA GLU A 806 -1.66 4.76 -33.49
C GLU A 806 -2.39 4.74 -32.14
N LYS A 807 -2.44 5.89 -31.46
CA LYS A 807 -3.06 6.02 -30.13
C LYS A 807 -4.46 5.41 -30.05
N GLN A 808 -5.33 5.71 -31.02
CA GLN A 808 -6.70 5.23 -31.03
C GLN A 808 -6.77 3.71 -31.17
N THR A 809 -6.00 3.15 -32.12
CA THR A 809 -5.93 1.70 -32.34
C THR A 809 -5.37 0.96 -31.12
N ALA A 810 -4.38 1.54 -30.43
CA ALA A 810 -3.81 0.96 -29.22
C ALA A 810 -4.83 0.91 -28.08
N VAL A 811 -5.60 1.99 -27.88
CA VAL A 811 -6.69 2.03 -26.89
C VAL A 811 -7.76 0.99 -27.21
N GLU A 812 -8.23 0.93 -28.46
CA GLU A 812 -9.24 -0.04 -28.89
C GLU A 812 -8.77 -1.49 -28.73
N GLU A 813 -7.53 -1.79 -29.13
CA GLU A 813 -6.97 -3.13 -28.95
C GLU A 813 -6.84 -3.49 -27.46
N ALA A 814 -6.42 -2.56 -26.61
CA ALA A 814 -6.31 -2.79 -25.17
C ALA A 814 -7.68 -2.99 -24.48
N GLN A 815 -8.73 -2.34 -24.98
CA GLN A 815 -10.11 -2.50 -24.49
C GLN A 815 -10.68 -3.91 -24.71
N ARG A 816 -10.09 -4.71 -25.62
CA ARG A 816 -10.46 -6.13 -25.81
C ARG A 816 -10.02 -7.03 -24.63
N CYS A 817 -9.29 -6.50 -23.64
CA CYS A 817 -8.81 -7.28 -22.50
C CYS A 817 -9.96 -7.85 -21.66
N LEU A 818 -9.89 -9.13 -21.30
CA LEU A 818 -10.87 -9.79 -20.42
C LEU A 818 -10.72 -9.43 -18.94
N HIS A 819 -9.64 -8.72 -18.57
CA HIS A 819 -9.30 -8.40 -17.19
C HIS A 819 -9.25 -9.63 -16.26
N CYS A 820 -8.60 -10.72 -16.72
CA CYS A 820 -8.46 -12.01 -16.05
C CYS A 820 -8.08 -11.94 -14.55
N GLY A 821 -7.24 -10.99 -14.15
CA GLY A 821 -6.81 -10.72 -12.78
C GLY A 821 -7.89 -10.15 -11.86
N ILE A 822 -9.04 -9.71 -12.37
CA ILE A 822 -10.22 -9.45 -11.51
C ILE A 822 -10.74 -10.77 -10.94
N TYR A 823 -10.63 -11.87 -11.69
CA TYR A 823 -11.04 -13.19 -11.25
C TYR A 823 -10.03 -13.81 -10.27
N ALA A 824 -8.77 -13.37 -10.27
CA ALA A 824 -7.78 -13.68 -9.22
C ALA A 824 -8.29 -13.39 -7.81
N GLN A 825 -9.19 -12.41 -7.70
CA GLN A 825 -9.82 -12.00 -6.45
C GLN A 825 -11.10 -12.79 -6.14
N LYS A 826 -11.63 -13.58 -7.09
CA LYS A 826 -12.90 -14.33 -6.97
C LYS A 826 -12.75 -15.73 -6.37
N GLU A 827 -11.58 -16.36 -6.43
CA GLU A 827 -11.34 -17.62 -5.67
C GLU A 827 -11.39 -17.40 -4.15
N ILE A 828 -11.47 -16.14 -3.72
CA ILE A 828 -11.81 -15.75 -2.36
C ILE A 828 -13.34 -15.47 -2.31
N SER A 829 -14.10 -16.56 -2.18
CA SER A 829 -15.51 -16.65 -1.72
C SER A 829 -16.68 -16.40 -2.71
N GLU A 830 -17.38 -17.50 -3.02
CA GLU A 830 -18.79 -17.54 -3.48
C GLU A 830 -19.80 -17.41 -2.32
N THR A 831 -19.56 -16.49 -1.39
CA THR A 831 -20.61 -16.02 -0.48
C THR A 831 -20.89 -14.57 -0.79
N ASP A 832 -22.13 -14.14 -0.63
CA ASP A 832 -22.68 -12.79 -0.91
C ASP A 832 -21.97 -11.61 -0.16
N ASP A 833 -20.74 -11.79 0.30
CA ASP A 833 -19.88 -10.84 1.03
C ASP A 833 -18.71 -10.28 0.20
N ALA A 834 -18.53 -10.66 -1.07
CA ALA A 834 -17.45 -10.13 -1.93
C ALA A 834 -17.67 -8.68 -2.43
N ARG A 835 -18.54 -7.90 -1.77
CA ARG A 835 -18.53 -6.41 -1.80
C ARG A 835 -17.85 -5.82 -0.55
N GLY A 836 -17.02 -6.62 0.14
CA GLY A 836 -16.46 -6.32 1.45
C GLY A 836 -15.24 -5.41 1.49
N LEU A 837 -14.69 -4.98 0.35
CA LEU A 837 -13.50 -4.11 0.31
C LEU A 837 -13.93 -2.63 0.27
N GLY A 838 -13.50 -1.87 1.28
CA GLY A 838 -13.64 -0.41 1.37
C GLY A 838 -14.80 0.14 2.18
N ILE A 839 -14.99 1.46 2.06
CA ILE A 839 -15.99 2.23 2.79
C ILE A 839 -17.32 2.17 2.01
N ARG A 840 -18.36 1.63 2.64
CA ARG A 840 -19.67 1.33 2.07
C ARG A 840 -20.59 2.56 2.08
N ILE A 841 -20.17 3.63 1.42
CA ILE A 841 -21.00 4.82 1.13
C ILE A 841 -21.37 4.86 -0.37
N SER A 842 -21.68 6.04 -0.94
CA SER A 842 -21.93 6.12 -2.39
C SER A 842 -20.73 5.58 -3.19
N PRO A 843 -20.93 4.67 -4.17
CA PRO A 843 -19.81 4.00 -4.85
C PRO A 843 -18.83 4.94 -5.56
N GLY A 844 -19.28 6.10 -6.04
CA GLY A 844 -18.43 7.10 -6.67
C GLY A 844 -17.83 8.13 -5.70
N ALA A 845 -18.22 8.09 -4.41
CA ALA A 845 -17.76 9.04 -3.40
C ALA A 845 -16.26 8.95 -3.17
N TYR A 846 -15.69 10.07 -2.74
CA TYR A 846 -14.33 10.15 -2.26
C TYR A 846 -14.28 10.16 -0.74
N VAL A 847 -13.19 9.64 -0.21
CA VAL A 847 -12.75 9.85 1.16
C VAL A 847 -11.48 10.68 1.12
N HIS A 848 -11.53 11.85 1.74
CA HIS A 848 -10.45 12.80 1.84
C HIS A 848 -9.73 12.66 3.17
N ILE A 849 -8.47 12.29 3.11
CA ILE A 849 -7.60 12.11 4.27
C ILE A 849 -6.74 13.34 4.40
N LEU A 850 -6.80 14.00 5.56
CA LEU A 850 -6.02 15.21 5.82
C LEU A 850 -4.52 14.91 5.95
N PRO A 851 -3.65 15.90 5.68
CA PRO A 851 -2.19 15.74 5.75
C PRO A 851 -1.70 15.57 7.19
N ILE A 852 -0.41 15.22 7.34
CA ILE A 852 0.24 15.07 8.66
C ILE A 852 1.51 15.92 8.75
N GLU A 853 1.89 16.32 9.97
CA GLU A 853 3.07 17.16 10.22
C GLU A 853 4.33 16.31 10.43
N ALA A 854 4.26 15.27 11.26
CA ALA A 854 5.41 14.47 11.68
C ALA A 854 5.03 13.05 12.13
N GLY A 855 6.02 12.24 12.55
CA GLY A 855 5.81 10.86 13.01
C GLY A 855 4.80 10.71 14.14
N PHE A 856 4.72 11.66 15.07
CA PHE A 856 3.78 11.64 16.20
C PHE A 856 2.76 12.79 16.19
N VAL A 857 2.71 13.57 15.11
CA VAL A 857 1.77 14.69 14.95
C VAL A 857 1.02 14.53 13.64
N GLY A 858 -0.23 14.10 13.76
CA GLY A 858 -1.04 13.62 12.64
C GLY A 858 -2.07 14.59 12.12
N ALA A 859 -3.04 14.03 11.39
CA ALA A 859 -4.09 14.77 10.70
C ALA A 859 -5.16 15.29 11.66
N ASP A 860 -5.27 14.71 12.84
CA ASP A 860 -6.04 15.25 13.96
C ASP A 860 -5.50 16.61 14.41
N ASN A 861 -4.20 16.73 14.66
CA ASN A 861 -3.57 18.01 15.01
C ASN A 861 -3.69 19.04 13.88
N VAL A 862 -3.60 18.62 12.61
CA VAL A 862 -3.89 19.49 11.47
C VAL A 862 -5.37 19.92 11.45
N GLY A 863 -6.29 19.03 11.83
CA GLY A 863 -7.70 19.35 12.04
C GLY A 863 -7.88 20.46 13.08
N VAL A 864 -7.20 20.35 14.23
CA VAL A 864 -7.16 21.39 15.26
C VAL A 864 -6.57 22.70 14.69
N LEU A 865 -5.48 22.61 13.94
CA LEU A 865 -4.81 23.75 13.33
C LEU A 865 -5.74 24.57 12.42
N ILE A 866 -6.49 23.92 11.52
CA ILE A 866 -7.38 24.63 10.58
C ILE A 866 -8.69 25.10 11.23
N ALA A 867 -9.08 24.46 12.34
CA ALA A 867 -10.20 24.88 13.17
C ALA A 867 -9.83 26.16 13.91
N GLU A 868 -8.79 26.15 14.73
CA GLU A 868 -8.41 27.28 15.58
C GLU A 868 -7.68 28.39 14.81
N ALA A 869 -7.04 28.05 13.69
CA ALA A 869 -6.37 28.97 12.78
C ALA A 869 -5.42 29.97 13.45
N PRO A 870 -4.46 29.53 14.30
CA PRO A 870 -3.51 30.43 14.96
C PRO A 870 -2.64 31.21 13.97
N TYR A 871 -2.42 30.68 12.76
CA TYR A 871 -1.75 31.38 11.65
C TYR A 871 -2.51 32.60 11.11
N LYS A 872 -3.73 32.88 11.58
CA LYS A 872 -4.46 34.13 11.29
C LYS A 872 -4.39 35.14 12.43
N GLN A 873 -3.82 34.77 13.57
CA GLN A 873 -3.77 35.61 14.77
C GLN A 873 -2.44 36.34 14.86
N ASP A 874 -2.45 37.49 15.54
CA ASP A 874 -1.23 38.22 15.93
C ASP A 874 -0.73 37.78 17.32
N SER A 875 -1.65 37.34 18.19
CA SER A 875 -1.38 36.83 19.54
C SER A 875 -0.60 35.51 19.51
N ILE A 876 0.29 35.32 20.49
CA ILE A 876 0.97 34.05 20.73
C ILE A 876 -0.01 33.10 21.43
N GLU A 877 -0.50 32.11 20.68
CA GLU A 877 -1.47 31.13 21.16
C GLU A 877 -0.80 29.78 21.39
N LEU A 878 -1.06 29.18 22.55
CA LEU A 878 -0.73 27.78 22.84
C LEU A 878 -2.02 26.96 22.76
N ILE A 879 -2.07 26.00 21.84
CA ILE A 879 -3.16 25.06 21.69
C ILE A 879 -2.66 23.70 22.17
N ILE A 880 -3.44 23.06 23.03
CA ILE A 880 -3.13 21.77 23.64
C ILE A 880 -4.30 20.84 23.34
N ASP A 881 -4.10 19.85 22.46
CA ASP A 881 -5.06 18.76 22.30
C ASP A 881 -4.79 17.71 23.37
N ILE A 882 -5.77 17.51 24.26
CA ILE A 882 -5.63 16.63 25.41
C ILE A 882 -6.23 15.27 25.07
N GLY A 883 -5.37 14.30 24.79
CA GLY A 883 -5.71 12.89 24.68
C GLY A 883 -4.66 11.97 25.29
N THR A 884 -4.66 10.71 24.84
CA THR A 884 -3.63 9.71 25.19
C THR A 884 -2.22 10.18 24.82
N ASN A 885 -2.13 10.93 23.72
CA ASN A 885 -0.99 11.79 23.39
C ASN A 885 -1.43 13.25 23.63
N GLY A 886 -0.47 14.10 24.01
CA GLY A 886 -0.70 15.54 24.13
C GLY A 886 -0.04 16.26 22.97
N GLU A 887 -0.81 16.64 21.96
CA GLU A 887 -0.33 17.45 20.85
C GLU A 887 -0.36 18.94 21.20
N LEU A 888 0.73 19.63 20.89
CA LEU A 888 0.92 21.06 21.17
C LEU A 888 1.11 21.82 19.86
N ILE A 889 0.42 22.96 19.72
CA ILE A 889 0.69 23.97 18.69
C ILE A 889 0.99 25.29 19.40
N LEU A 890 2.13 25.91 19.09
CA LEU A 890 2.47 27.23 19.61
C LEU A 890 2.80 28.19 18.46
N GLY A 891 2.23 29.39 18.51
CA GLY A 891 2.68 30.50 17.70
C GLY A 891 1.55 31.40 17.21
N ASN A 892 1.76 32.00 16.04
CA ASN A 892 0.86 32.98 15.43
C ASN A 892 1.05 33.00 13.90
N ARG A 893 0.61 34.06 13.21
CA ARG A 893 0.79 34.22 11.76
C ARG A 893 2.24 34.29 11.26
N GLU A 894 3.20 34.60 12.12
CA GLU A 894 4.61 34.77 11.73
C GLU A 894 5.36 33.44 11.74
N ARG A 895 5.17 32.64 12.79
CA ARG A 895 5.80 31.32 12.94
C ARG A 895 4.90 30.41 13.78
N LEU A 896 4.78 29.16 13.34
CA LEU A 896 4.09 28.10 14.05
C LEU A 896 5.02 26.92 14.26
N ILE A 897 4.99 26.38 15.47
CA ILE A 897 5.74 25.19 15.84
C ILE A 897 4.81 24.20 16.55
N SER A 898 5.07 22.91 16.40
CA SER A 898 4.30 21.86 17.07
C SER A 898 5.19 20.84 17.76
N ALA A 899 4.62 20.10 18.71
CA ALA A 899 5.27 18.97 19.35
C ALA A 899 4.24 17.94 19.81
N SER A 900 4.68 16.72 20.05
CA SER A 900 3.88 15.67 20.70
C SER A 900 4.49 15.31 22.05
N CYS A 901 3.65 15.15 23.06
CA CYS A 901 4.03 14.80 24.43
C CYS A 901 3.39 13.48 24.85
N ALA A 902 4.14 12.63 25.55
CA ALA A 902 3.60 11.41 26.16
C ALA A 902 2.85 11.77 27.46
N THR A 903 1.57 12.09 27.34
CA THR A 903 0.69 12.46 28.47
C THR A 903 0.16 11.27 29.23
N GLY A 904 0.01 10.12 28.56
CA GLY A 904 -0.57 8.91 29.13
C GLY A 904 -2.10 9.02 29.31
N PRO A 905 -2.79 7.91 29.57
CA PRO A 905 -4.25 7.85 29.56
C PRO A 905 -4.89 8.30 30.89
N ALA A 906 -4.11 8.76 31.87
CA ALA A 906 -4.57 9.14 33.20
C ALA A 906 -5.65 10.24 33.17
N PHE A 907 -5.52 11.22 32.26
CA PHE A 907 -6.53 12.26 32.07
C PHE A 907 -7.85 11.76 31.47
N GLU A 908 -7.85 10.58 30.85
CA GLU A 908 -9.06 9.91 30.36
C GLU A 908 -9.71 9.03 31.44
N GLY A 909 -9.11 8.97 32.64
CA GLY A 909 -9.54 8.13 33.75
C GLY A 909 -9.02 6.69 33.67
N ALA A 910 -8.13 6.36 32.73
CA ALA A 910 -7.47 5.05 32.72
C ALA A 910 -6.27 5.04 33.69
N GLU A 911 -5.85 3.87 34.15
CA GLU A 911 -4.71 3.70 35.08
C GLU A 911 -4.85 4.34 36.47
N LEU A 912 -6.00 4.96 36.78
CA LEU A 912 -6.34 5.42 38.12
C LEU A 912 -7.16 4.35 38.85
N LYS A 913 -6.98 4.22 40.17
CA LYS A 913 -7.61 3.17 41.01
C LYS A 913 -9.13 3.09 40.87
N PHE A 914 -9.80 4.25 40.89
CA PHE A 914 -11.24 4.39 40.63
C PHE A 914 -11.52 5.31 39.44
N GLY A 915 -10.55 5.41 38.52
CA GLY A 915 -10.74 6.17 37.31
C GLY A 915 -11.73 5.51 36.37
N MET A 916 -12.53 6.32 35.69
CA MET A 916 -13.42 5.86 34.64
C MET A 916 -13.59 6.95 33.59
N ARG A 917 -14.02 6.59 32.38
CA ARG A 917 -14.40 7.59 31.37
C ARG A 917 -15.61 8.38 31.83
N ALA A 918 -15.79 9.56 31.24
CA ALA A 918 -16.98 10.39 31.42
C ALA A 918 -18.24 9.60 30.97
N ALA A 919 -19.04 9.17 31.94
CA ALA A 919 -20.30 8.47 31.76
C ALA A 919 -21.22 8.73 32.97
N PRO A 920 -22.54 8.46 32.88
CA PRO A 920 -23.45 8.63 34.01
C PRO A 920 -22.95 7.93 35.28
N GLY A 921 -22.90 8.68 36.38
CA GLY A 921 -22.35 8.23 37.67
C GLY A 921 -20.84 8.46 37.86
N ALA A 922 -20.10 8.94 36.84
CA ALA A 922 -18.72 9.38 37.02
C ALA A 922 -18.67 10.75 37.71
N ILE A 923 -17.77 10.91 38.68
CA ILE A 923 -17.53 12.17 39.38
C ILE A 923 -16.82 13.12 38.42
N GLU A 924 -17.46 14.24 38.08
CA GLU A 924 -16.97 15.22 37.11
C GLU A 924 -16.44 16.52 37.72
N LYS A 925 -16.83 16.82 38.95
CA LYS A 925 -16.47 18.05 39.65
C LYS A 925 -16.28 17.78 41.14
N VAL A 926 -15.21 18.33 41.71
CA VAL A 926 -14.82 18.13 43.11
C VAL A 926 -14.42 19.46 43.72
N GLU A 927 -14.87 19.72 44.95
CA GLU A 927 -14.43 20.86 45.75
C GLU A 927 -14.12 20.39 47.17
N ILE A 928 -13.00 20.87 47.72
CA ILE A 928 -12.56 20.53 49.07
C ILE A 928 -12.46 21.81 49.90
N ASP A 929 -13.14 21.80 51.04
CA ASP A 929 -13.13 22.94 51.94
C ASP A 929 -11.75 23.07 52.63
N PRO A 930 -11.07 24.22 52.52
CA PRO A 930 -9.72 24.40 53.06
C PRO A 930 -9.69 24.46 54.59
N ASP A 931 -10.80 24.69 55.28
CA ASP A 931 -10.84 24.73 56.75
C ASP A 931 -11.22 23.35 57.32
N THR A 932 -12.29 22.74 56.81
CA THR A 932 -12.81 21.46 57.32
C THR A 932 -12.12 20.25 56.73
N LYS A 933 -11.51 20.39 55.54
CA LYS A 933 -10.99 19.30 54.71
C LYS A 933 -12.06 18.31 54.26
N ASP A 934 -13.34 18.67 54.32
CA ASP A 934 -14.43 17.86 53.76
C ASP A 934 -14.59 18.11 52.26
N VAL A 935 -15.07 17.07 51.55
CA VAL A 935 -15.27 17.09 50.10
C VAL A 935 -16.74 17.14 49.74
N ARG A 936 -17.07 17.94 48.72
CA ARG A 936 -18.31 17.84 47.96
C ARG A 936 -18.01 17.54 46.49
N PHE A 937 -18.87 16.79 45.85
CA PHE A 937 -18.68 16.40 44.46
C PHE A 937 -20.00 16.32 43.67
N LYS A 938 -19.90 16.37 42.34
CA LYS A 938 -21.01 16.12 41.40
C LYS A 938 -20.68 14.94 40.49
N VAL A 939 -21.73 14.29 40.01
CA VAL A 939 -21.63 13.23 39.00
C VAL A 939 -22.31 13.66 37.72
N ILE A 940 -21.86 13.11 36.59
CA ILE A 940 -22.42 13.38 35.26
C ILE A 940 -23.94 13.12 35.24
N ASP A 941 -24.68 14.02 34.59
CA ASP A 941 -26.15 14.08 34.50
C ASP A 941 -26.88 14.35 35.84
N GLU A 942 -26.19 14.87 36.86
CA GLU A 942 -26.78 15.36 38.11
C GLU A 942 -26.27 16.77 38.47
N GLU A 943 -27.18 17.75 38.46
CA GLU A 943 -26.82 19.15 38.70
C GLU A 943 -26.55 19.48 40.18
N ARG A 944 -27.05 18.67 41.12
CA ARG A 944 -26.91 18.89 42.57
C ARG A 944 -25.60 18.33 43.11
N TRP A 945 -25.11 18.90 44.20
CA TRP A 945 -23.96 18.35 44.94
C TRP A 945 -24.38 17.14 45.77
N ASN A 946 -23.46 16.21 46.04
CA ASN A 946 -23.72 15.04 46.91
C ASN A 946 -24.34 15.41 48.27
N ILE A 947 -23.95 16.55 48.85
CA ILE A 947 -24.47 17.05 50.13
C ILE A 947 -25.92 17.55 50.07
N GLU A 948 -26.47 17.77 48.88
CA GLU A 948 -27.84 18.26 48.65
C GLU A 948 -28.83 17.09 48.39
N ILE A 949 -28.32 15.86 48.26
CA ILE A 949 -29.10 14.68 47.91
C ILE A 949 -29.29 13.80 49.14
N THR A 950 -30.55 13.50 49.48
CA THR A 950 -30.91 12.67 50.64
C THR A 950 -30.82 11.16 50.37
N GLU A 951 -30.81 10.77 49.10
CA GLU A 951 -30.61 9.40 48.62
C GLU A 951 -29.16 9.22 48.10
N ALA A 952 -28.71 8.00 47.82
CA ALA A 952 -27.35 7.80 47.33
C ALA A 952 -27.18 8.44 45.93
N ILE A 953 -26.23 9.37 45.79
CA ILE A 953 -25.89 10.02 44.49
C ILE A 953 -25.46 9.01 43.42
N GLY A 954 -25.02 7.81 43.84
CA GLY A 954 -24.79 6.68 42.93
C GLY A 954 -23.49 6.81 42.15
N ALA A 955 -22.44 7.35 42.78
CA ALA A 955 -21.14 7.47 42.14
C ALA A 955 -20.55 6.10 41.80
N LYS A 956 -19.86 6.00 40.66
CA LYS A 956 -19.21 4.77 40.16
C LYS A 956 -17.69 4.85 40.11
N GLY A 957 -17.16 6.06 39.92
CA GLY A 957 -15.74 6.33 39.77
C GLY A 957 -15.51 7.82 39.50
N ILE A 958 -14.29 8.18 39.12
CA ILE A 958 -13.86 9.57 38.87
C ILE A 958 -13.45 9.70 37.40
N CYS A 959 -14.00 10.69 36.68
CA CYS A 959 -13.55 10.98 35.32
C CYS A 959 -12.41 11.99 35.28
N GLY A 960 -11.84 12.22 34.10
CA GLY A 960 -10.74 13.15 33.89
C GLY A 960 -10.92 14.52 34.55
N SER A 961 -12.12 15.11 34.47
CA SER A 961 -12.37 16.47 34.94
C SER A 961 -12.47 16.46 36.46
N GLY A 962 -13.05 15.39 37.01
CA GLY A 962 -13.07 15.11 38.43
C GLY A 962 -11.66 14.98 39.01
N ILE A 963 -10.74 14.27 38.36
CA ILE A 963 -9.37 14.13 38.87
C ILE A 963 -8.54 15.41 38.69
N ILE A 964 -8.72 16.15 37.59
CA ILE A 964 -8.09 17.46 37.37
C ILE A 964 -8.60 18.50 38.38
N ASP A 965 -9.84 18.40 38.87
CA ASP A 965 -10.32 19.22 39.99
C ASP A 965 -9.76 18.71 41.33
N THR A 966 -9.79 17.41 41.55
CA THR A 966 -9.46 16.81 42.85
C THR A 966 -8.04 17.15 43.30
N ILE A 967 -7.04 17.03 42.42
CA ILE A 967 -5.62 17.20 42.81
C ILE A 967 -5.31 18.66 43.20
N PRO A 968 -5.67 19.68 42.41
CA PRO A 968 -5.61 21.08 42.82
C PRO A 968 -6.36 21.35 44.12
N GLN A 969 -7.56 20.79 44.30
CA GLN A 969 -8.33 21.00 45.53
C GLN A 969 -7.65 20.38 46.76
N LEU A 970 -7.06 19.19 46.63
CA LEU A 970 -6.23 18.58 47.67
C LEU A 970 -5.03 19.47 48.02
N PHE A 971 -4.40 20.07 47.00
CA PHE A 971 -3.26 20.97 47.18
C PHE A 971 -3.67 22.29 47.85
N LEU A 972 -4.74 22.93 47.40
CA LEU A 972 -5.28 24.17 47.98
C LEU A 972 -5.76 23.96 49.43
N ALA A 973 -6.37 22.81 49.71
CA ALA A 973 -6.72 22.42 51.07
C ALA A 973 -5.49 21.98 51.88
N GLY A 974 -4.28 21.97 51.32
CA GLY A 974 -3.06 21.53 51.99
C GLY A 974 -3.11 20.07 52.42
N ILE A 975 -3.96 19.21 51.85
CA ILE A 975 -3.95 17.77 52.14
C ILE A 975 -2.72 17.11 51.50
N ILE A 976 -2.28 17.65 50.37
CA ILE A 976 -1.02 17.31 49.72
C ILE A 976 -0.08 18.52 49.67
N ASP A 977 1.22 18.27 49.63
CA ASP A 977 2.23 19.32 49.44
C ASP A 977 2.44 19.66 47.94
N ARG A 978 3.34 20.63 47.66
CA ARG A 978 3.68 21.04 46.29
C ARG A 978 4.34 19.94 45.45
N THR A 979 4.87 18.89 46.08
CA THR A 979 5.45 17.74 45.38
C THR A 979 4.40 16.67 45.07
N GLY A 980 3.17 16.83 45.57
CA GLY A 980 2.05 15.91 45.42
C GLY A 980 2.02 14.79 46.47
N TYR A 981 2.82 14.86 47.54
CA TYR A 981 2.75 13.89 48.63
C TYR A 981 1.66 14.25 49.62
N PHE A 982 0.91 13.25 50.08
CA PHE A 982 -0.01 13.41 51.21
C PHE A 982 0.75 13.81 52.48
N ARG A 983 0.19 14.78 53.20
CA ARG A 983 0.74 15.26 54.47
C ARG A 983 0.31 14.38 55.64
N GLU A 984 1.26 13.66 56.23
CA GLU A 984 1.02 12.75 57.37
C GLU A 984 0.65 13.47 58.67
N ASP A 985 0.95 14.77 58.79
CA ASP A 985 0.62 15.59 59.96
C ASP A 985 -0.88 15.96 60.04
N ILE A 986 -1.66 15.65 58.99
CA ILE A 986 -3.10 15.90 58.92
C ILE A 986 -3.87 14.66 59.39
N SER A 987 -4.67 14.83 60.45
CA SER A 987 -5.61 13.80 60.90
C SER A 987 -7.02 14.13 60.42
N HIS A 988 -7.54 13.34 59.47
CA HIS A 988 -8.89 13.49 58.95
C HIS A 988 -9.50 12.12 58.62
N PRO A 989 -10.80 11.85 58.86
CA PRO A 989 -11.41 10.54 58.59
C PRO A 989 -11.31 10.07 57.14
N ARG A 990 -11.21 11.01 56.18
CA ARG A 990 -11.07 10.72 54.75
C ARG A 990 -9.62 10.45 54.32
N LEU A 991 -8.62 10.80 55.13
CA LEU A 991 -7.21 10.58 54.82
C LEU A 991 -6.71 9.37 55.61
N ARG A 992 -6.34 8.28 54.92
CA ARG A 992 -5.94 7.02 55.57
C ARG A 992 -4.85 6.31 54.79
N GLU A 993 -4.21 5.34 55.44
CA GLU A 993 -3.27 4.41 54.82
C GLU A 993 -3.97 3.07 54.57
N THR A 994 -3.92 2.59 53.32
CA THR A 994 -4.47 1.29 52.89
C THR A 994 -3.38 0.57 52.09
N ASP A 995 -3.06 -0.68 52.44
CA ASP A 995 -2.03 -1.50 51.77
C ASP A 995 -0.65 -0.82 51.61
N GLY A 996 -0.26 0.01 52.58
CA GLY A 996 1.02 0.73 52.57
C GLY A 996 1.03 2.01 51.72
N GLN A 997 -0.15 2.47 51.28
CA GLN A 997 -0.31 3.67 50.45
C GLN A 997 -1.33 4.62 51.06
N MET A 998 -0.99 5.92 51.08
CA MET A 998 -1.92 6.97 51.49
C MET A 998 -2.98 7.20 50.42
N GLU A 999 -4.24 7.32 50.87
CA GLU A 999 -5.39 7.61 50.03
C GLU A 999 -6.36 8.60 50.70
N TYR A 1000 -7.06 9.37 49.87
CA TYR A 1000 -8.12 10.28 50.30
C TYR A 1000 -9.47 9.83 49.76
N VAL A 1001 -10.46 9.66 50.63
CA VAL A 1001 -11.81 9.18 50.28
C VAL A 1001 -12.66 10.33 49.71
N ILE A 1002 -13.02 10.22 48.43
CA ILE A 1002 -13.89 11.18 47.74
C ILE A 1002 -15.36 10.85 48.03
N ALA A 1003 -15.77 9.60 47.81
CA ALA A 1003 -17.14 9.15 48.08
C ALA A 1003 -17.13 7.88 48.94
N TRP A 1004 -17.96 7.85 49.98
CA TRP A 1004 -18.11 6.67 50.84
C TRP A 1004 -18.94 5.59 50.16
N ALA A 1005 -18.78 4.32 50.52
CA ALA A 1005 -19.54 3.19 49.95
C ALA A 1005 -21.07 3.34 49.96
N LYS A 1006 -21.63 4.14 50.89
CA LYS A 1006 -23.07 4.46 50.95
C LYS A 1006 -23.53 5.48 49.91
N GLU A 1007 -22.60 6.24 49.33
CA GLU A 1007 -22.81 7.26 48.30
C GLU A 1007 -22.57 6.67 46.89
N THR A 1008 -22.04 5.45 46.79
CA THR A 1008 -21.65 4.81 45.53
C THR A 1008 -22.63 3.71 45.11
N SER A 1009 -22.77 3.49 43.80
CA SER A 1009 -23.56 2.37 43.28
C SER A 1009 -22.76 1.06 43.21
N ILE A 1010 -21.43 1.12 43.38
CA ILE A 1010 -20.53 -0.04 43.38
C ILE A 1010 -20.36 -0.66 44.78
N GLY A 1011 -20.89 -0.03 45.82
CA GLY A 1011 -20.84 -0.53 47.21
C GLY A 1011 -19.45 -0.49 47.84
N GLN A 1012 -18.53 0.31 47.29
CA GLN A 1012 -17.16 0.50 47.76
C GLN A 1012 -16.83 2.00 47.89
N ASP A 1013 -15.85 2.35 48.73
CA ASP A 1013 -15.34 3.71 48.83
C ASP A 1013 -14.58 4.08 47.54
N ILE A 1014 -14.89 5.23 46.94
CA ILE A 1014 -14.11 5.80 45.84
C ILE A 1014 -13.06 6.72 46.43
N VAL A 1015 -11.80 6.45 46.14
CA VAL A 1015 -10.62 7.14 46.71
C VAL A 1015 -9.68 7.64 45.62
N VAL A 1016 -8.86 8.62 45.96
CA VAL A 1016 -7.67 9.03 45.19
C VAL A 1016 -6.44 8.67 46.00
N CYS A 1017 -5.57 7.81 45.46
CA CYS A 1017 -4.35 7.36 46.12
C CYS A 1017 -3.09 8.08 45.61
N GLN A 1018 -1.95 7.82 46.25
CA GLN A 1018 -0.68 8.46 45.89
C GLN A 1018 -0.25 8.17 44.44
N ASP A 1019 -0.53 6.97 43.92
CA ASP A 1019 -0.19 6.61 42.54
C ASP A 1019 -1.06 7.33 41.53
N ASP A 1020 -2.36 7.54 41.84
CA ASP A 1020 -3.25 8.35 41.01
C ASP A 1020 -2.70 9.77 40.83
N ILE A 1021 -2.22 10.38 41.92
CA ILE A 1021 -1.57 11.71 41.88
C ILE A 1021 -0.32 11.68 41.00
N ARG A 1022 0.53 10.65 41.16
CA ARG A 1022 1.76 10.52 40.37
C ARG A 1022 1.47 10.34 38.88
N ALA A 1023 0.46 9.56 38.52
CA ALA A 1023 0.03 9.36 37.14
C ALA A 1023 -0.36 10.70 36.47
N ILE A 1024 -1.15 11.52 37.16
CA ILE A 1024 -1.54 12.85 36.66
C ILE A 1024 -0.35 13.81 36.59
N GLN A 1025 0.56 13.76 37.56
CA GLN A 1025 1.77 14.59 37.54
C GLN A 1025 2.67 14.28 36.34
N LEU A 1026 2.81 13.01 35.95
CA LEU A 1026 3.59 12.63 34.77
C LEU A 1026 3.01 13.29 33.51
N GLY A 1027 1.71 13.16 33.30
CA GLY A 1027 1.06 13.71 32.12
C GLY A 1027 1.09 15.25 32.08
N LYS A 1028 0.78 15.92 33.18
CA LYS A 1028 0.85 17.40 33.24
C LYS A 1028 2.30 17.90 33.12
N GLY A 1029 3.26 17.15 33.66
CA GLY A 1029 4.68 17.47 33.58
C GLY A 1029 5.18 17.45 32.14
N ALA A 1030 4.72 16.49 31.34
CA ALA A 1030 5.03 16.38 29.92
C ALA A 1030 4.48 17.57 29.13
N MET A 1031 3.20 17.92 29.31
CA MET A 1031 2.56 19.06 28.64
C MET A 1031 3.24 20.38 28.97
N TYR A 1032 3.52 20.64 30.25
CA TYR A 1032 4.19 21.87 30.67
C TYR A 1032 5.61 21.95 30.10
N ALA A 1033 6.38 20.87 30.19
CA ALA A 1033 7.74 20.83 29.68
C ALA A 1033 7.79 21.03 28.16
N GLY A 1034 6.91 20.36 27.41
CA GLY A 1034 6.75 20.58 25.97
C GLY A 1034 6.41 22.03 25.65
N SER A 1035 5.40 22.59 26.33
CA SER A 1035 4.99 23.99 26.16
C SER A 1035 6.15 24.95 26.42
N LYS A 1036 6.93 24.72 27.47
CA LYS A 1036 8.07 25.56 27.83
C LYS A 1036 9.17 25.51 26.78
N ILE A 1037 9.51 24.33 26.29
CA ILE A 1037 10.52 24.14 25.24
C ILE A 1037 10.07 24.80 23.93
N LEU A 1038 8.78 24.70 23.58
CA LEU A 1038 8.23 25.42 22.43
C LEU A 1038 8.36 26.94 22.62
N MET A 1039 8.01 27.47 23.80
CA MET A 1039 8.16 28.90 24.11
C MET A 1039 9.61 29.37 23.97
N GLU A 1040 10.56 28.61 24.51
CA GLU A 1040 12.00 28.89 24.39
C GLU A 1040 12.47 28.84 22.93
N THR A 1041 11.98 27.88 22.15
CA THR A 1041 12.31 27.71 20.72
C THR A 1041 11.73 28.83 19.85
N LEU A 1042 10.54 29.33 20.21
CA LEU A 1042 9.89 30.47 19.54
C LEU A 1042 10.49 31.81 20.00
N GLY A 1043 11.16 31.84 21.15
CA GLY A 1043 11.76 33.05 21.73
C GLY A 1043 10.74 33.94 22.45
N VAL A 1044 9.72 33.34 23.08
CA VAL A 1044 8.64 34.04 23.79
C VAL A 1044 8.65 33.71 25.28
N ASP A 1045 8.41 34.72 26.12
CA ASP A 1045 8.39 34.56 27.58
C ASP A 1045 6.97 34.45 28.16
N LYS A 1046 5.95 34.78 27.37
CA LYS A 1046 4.55 34.86 27.80
C LYS A 1046 3.61 34.33 26.73
N LEU A 1047 2.48 33.79 27.17
CA LEU A 1047 1.37 33.37 26.32
C LEU A 1047 0.27 34.43 26.39
N ASP A 1048 -0.26 34.81 25.22
CA ASP A 1048 -1.42 35.72 25.18
C ASP A 1048 -2.72 34.95 25.39
N LYS A 1049 -2.75 33.68 24.96
CA LYS A 1049 -3.93 32.83 24.95
C LYS A 1049 -3.56 31.35 25.05
N VAL A 1050 -4.36 30.60 25.79
CA VAL A 1050 -4.27 29.12 25.86
C VAL A 1050 -5.60 28.53 25.42
N ILE A 1051 -5.55 27.53 24.56
CA ILE A 1051 -6.72 26.78 24.07
C ILE A 1051 -6.54 25.32 24.44
N LEU A 1052 -7.44 24.79 25.26
CA LEU A 1052 -7.49 23.38 25.65
C LEU A 1052 -8.50 22.69 24.74
N ALA A 1053 -8.02 21.85 23.83
CA ALA A 1053 -8.81 21.05 22.92
C ALA A 1053 -8.91 19.60 23.38
N GLY A 1054 -9.78 18.85 22.70
CA GLY A 1054 -10.00 17.42 22.93
C GLY A 1054 -11.41 17.16 23.47
N ALA A 1055 -11.93 15.95 23.23
CA ALA A 1055 -13.27 15.57 23.67
C ALA A 1055 -13.47 15.74 25.19
N PHE A 1056 -12.38 15.55 25.95
CA PHE A 1056 -12.32 15.75 27.38
C PHE A 1056 -12.15 17.24 27.78
N GLY A 1057 -11.46 18.04 26.96
CA GLY A 1057 -11.12 19.45 27.22
C GLY A 1057 -12.32 20.35 27.51
N SER A 1058 -13.48 20.08 26.89
CA SER A 1058 -14.72 20.86 27.05
C SER A 1058 -15.18 21.06 28.49
N TYR A 1059 -14.85 20.11 29.37
CA TYR A 1059 -15.37 20.03 30.75
C TYR A 1059 -14.28 20.29 31.81
N ILE A 1060 -13.06 20.63 31.37
CA ILE A 1060 -11.95 20.94 32.28
C ILE A 1060 -12.17 22.32 32.89
N ASP A 1061 -12.12 22.41 34.23
CA ASP A 1061 -12.05 23.70 34.91
C ASP A 1061 -10.70 24.37 34.64
N LYS A 1062 -10.76 25.54 34.03
CA LYS A 1062 -9.59 26.30 33.57
C LYS A 1062 -8.69 26.71 34.74
N GLN A 1063 -9.29 27.01 35.89
CA GLN A 1063 -8.55 27.41 37.08
C GLN A 1063 -7.85 26.20 37.70
N SER A 1064 -8.55 25.05 37.79
CA SER A 1064 -7.94 23.78 38.22
C SER A 1064 -6.76 23.38 37.31
N ALA A 1065 -6.92 23.46 35.99
CA ALA A 1065 -5.84 23.15 35.03
C ALA A 1065 -4.61 24.07 35.19
N ALA A 1066 -4.85 25.36 35.44
CA ALA A 1066 -3.79 26.33 35.69
C ALA A 1066 -3.08 26.07 37.03
N ILE A 1067 -3.84 25.77 38.11
CA ILE A 1067 -3.28 25.45 39.44
C ILE A 1067 -2.53 24.13 39.43
N LEU A 1068 -3.01 23.13 38.69
CA LEU A 1068 -2.29 21.88 38.47
C LEU A 1068 -0.96 22.12 37.75
N GLY A 1069 -0.88 23.19 36.95
CA GLY A 1069 0.28 23.55 36.14
C GLY A 1069 0.38 22.69 34.88
N MET A 1070 -0.74 22.52 34.16
CA MET A 1070 -0.76 21.83 32.85
C MET A 1070 -0.08 22.66 31.75
N PHE A 1071 -0.04 23.98 31.90
CA PHE A 1071 0.55 24.92 30.96
C PHE A 1071 1.24 26.10 31.69
N PRO A 1072 2.18 26.81 31.04
CA PRO A 1072 2.80 28.03 31.57
C PRO A 1072 1.78 29.13 31.89
N ASP A 1073 2.12 30.01 32.83
CA ASP A 1073 1.22 31.05 33.32
C ASP A 1073 0.62 31.92 32.19
N CYS A 1074 -0.71 32.07 32.22
CA CYS A 1074 -1.53 32.84 31.29
C CYS A 1074 -2.69 33.46 32.08
N ASP A 1075 -3.19 34.63 31.66
CA ASP A 1075 -4.37 35.23 32.30
C ASP A 1075 -5.55 34.23 32.18
N PRO A 1076 -6.18 33.81 33.30
CA PRO A 1076 -7.31 32.86 33.27
C PRO A 1076 -8.47 33.29 32.35
N LYS A 1077 -8.62 34.58 32.07
CA LYS A 1077 -9.62 35.10 31.11
C LYS A 1077 -9.31 34.74 29.66
N ASN A 1078 -8.05 34.46 29.36
CA ASN A 1078 -7.56 34.09 28.04
C ASN A 1078 -7.29 32.59 27.91
N VAL A 1079 -7.74 31.79 28.87
CA VAL A 1079 -7.77 30.32 28.77
C VAL A 1079 -9.14 29.90 28.27
N TYR A 1080 -9.18 29.15 27.17
CA TYR A 1080 -10.39 28.69 26.52
C TYR A 1080 -10.38 27.18 26.46
N SER A 1081 -11.54 26.57 26.68
CA SER A 1081 -11.75 25.15 26.42
C SER A 1081 -12.57 25.05 25.16
N VAL A 1082 -12.07 24.31 24.18
CA VAL A 1082 -12.77 23.96 22.95
C VAL A 1082 -13.02 22.46 22.95
N GLY A 1083 -14.08 22.03 22.30
CA GLY A 1083 -14.43 20.61 22.28
C GLY A 1083 -13.55 19.79 21.37
N ASN A 1084 -14.17 18.88 20.60
CA ASN A 1084 -13.44 18.07 19.64
C ASN A 1084 -13.02 18.89 18.41
N ALA A 1085 -11.97 19.70 18.56
CA ALA A 1085 -11.44 20.56 17.51
C ALA A 1085 -10.91 19.78 16.30
N ALA A 1086 -10.37 18.58 16.49
CA ALA A 1086 -10.01 17.68 15.39
C ALA A 1086 -11.24 17.29 14.56
N GLY A 1087 -12.34 16.92 15.22
CA GLY A 1087 -13.63 16.65 14.57
C GLY A 1087 -14.22 17.87 13.85
N ASP A 1088 -14.09 19.07 14.42
CA ASP A 1088 -14.47 20.32 13.75
C ASP A 1088 -13.59 20.60 12.52
N GLY A 1089 -12.29 20.33 12.59
CA GLY A 1089 -11.37 20.38 11.46
C GLY A 1089 -11.80 19.45 10.32
N ALA A 1090 -12.16 18.19 10.64
CA ALA A 1090 -12.71 17.25 9.66
C ALA A 1090 -13.98 17.82 9.00
N ARG A 1091 -14.94 18.31 9.80
CA ARG A 1091 -16.16 18.96 9.28
C ARG A 1091 -15.86 20.15 8.38
N MET A 1092 -14.88 20.98 8.73
CA MET A 1092 -14.46 22.11 7.92
C MET A 1092 -13.87 21.66 6.59
N ALA A 1093 -13.06 20.60 6.57
CA ALA A 1093 -12.51 20.02 5.34
C ALA A 1093 -13.60 19.36 4.46
N LEU A 1094 -14.64 18.77 5.06
CA LEU A 1094 -15.81 18.25 4.34
C LEU A 1094 -16.61 19.37 3.68
N LEU A 1095 -16.95 20.39 4.45
CA LEU A 1095 -17.87 21.45 4.06
C LEU A 1095 -17.20 22.57 3.25
N ASN A 1096 -15.86 22.61 3.19
CA ASN A 1096 -15.12 23.65 2.49
C ASN A 1096 -13.85 23.11 1.81
N GLY A 1097 -13.85 23.05 0.48
CA GLY A 1097 -12.69 22.62 -0.31
C GLY A 1097 -11.46 23.54 -0.21
N ASP A 1098 -11.62 24.81 0.19
CA ASP A 1098 -10.48 25.68 0.45
C ASP A 1098 -9.80 25.29 1.78
N LYS A 1099 -10.55 24.74 2.75
CA LYS A 1099 -9.99 24.21 4.00
C LYS A 1099 -9.13 22.96 3.79
N ARG A 1100 -9.45 22.12 2.79
CA ARG A 1100 -8.56 21.00 2.37
C ARG A 1100 -7.19 21.51 1.92
N LYS A 1101 -7.17 22.56 1.09
CA LYS A 1101 -5.93 23.20 0.63
C LYS A 1101 -5.18 23.91 1.76
N GLU A 1102 -5.93 24.57 2.64
CA GLU A 1102 -5.38 25.26 3.83
C GLU A 1102 -4.70 24.25 4.76
N ALA A 1103 -5.28 23.06 4.94
CA ALA A 1103 -4.65 21.97 5.69
C ALA A 1103 -3.30 21.55 5.09
N ASP A 1104 -3.23 21.27 3.78
CA ASP A 1104 -1.98 20.91 3.09
C ASP A 1104 -0.92 22.01 3.17
N GLU A 1105 -1.33 23.27 3.01
CA GLU A 1105 -0.42 24.40 3.06
C GLU A 1105 0.19 24.58 4.45
N PHE A 1106 -0.64 24.58 5.49
CA PHE A 1106 -0.19 24.90 6.85
C PHE A 1106 0.46 23.72 7.55
N ALA A 1107 0.06 22.47 7.30
CA ALA A 1107 0.76 21.29 7.83
C ALA A 1107 2.25 21.27 7.43
N ARG A 1108 2.61 21.91 6.30
CA ARG A 1108 4.02 22.05 5.86
C ARG A 1108 4.74 23.28 6.39
N LYS A 1109 4.01 24.26 6.90
CA LYS A 1109 4.56 25.49 7.48
C LYS A 1109 4.77 25.38 8.98
N VAL A 1110 4.09 24.46 9.65
CA VAL A 1110 4.33 24.17 11.07
C VAL A 1110 5.67 23.42 11.20
N GLU A 1111 6.56 23.94 12.02
CA GLU A 1111 7.84 23.31 12.33
C GLU A 1111 7.67 22.33 13.50
N TYR A 1112 7.85 21.04 13.24
CA TYR A 1112 7.82 20.02 14.30
C TYR A 1112 9.09 20.05 15.14
N ILE A 1113 8.92 20.14 16.46
CA ILE A 1113 9.98 20.13 17.46
C ILE A 1113 9.98 18.77 18.16
N GLU A 1114 11.03 17.99 17.92
CA GLU A 1114 11.25 16.73 18.60
C GLU A 1114 11.73 16.98 20.04
N LEU A 1115 10.85 16.79 21.02
CA LEU A 1115 11.15 17.09 22.42
C LEU A 1115 12.27 16.20 22.98
N THR A 1116 12.39 14.95 22.51
CA THR A 1116 13.37 13.98 23.02
C THR A 1116 14.82 14.33 22.72
N VAL A 1117 15.08 15.18 21.71
CA VAL A 1117 16.44 15.66 21.40
C VAL A 1117 16.79 16.95 22.15
N SER A 1118 15.83 17.56 22.85
CA SER A 1118 16.08 18.77 23.64
C SER A 1118 16.92 18.42 24.88
N PRO A 1119 18.13 18.99 25.04
CA PRO A 1119 18.99 18.71 26.20
C PRO A 1119 18.37 19.10 27.55
N GLU A 1120 17.37 19.98 27.55
CA GLU A 1120 16.71 20.49 28.74
C GLU A 1120 15.40 19.76 29.07
N PHE A 1121 14.98 18.77 28.27
CA PHE A 1121 13.69 18.09 28.47
C PHE A 1121 13.58 17.44 29.84
N ASP A 1122 14.50 16.53 30.20
CA ASP A 1122 14.46 15.80 31.48
C ASP A 1122 14.42 16.74 32.69
N LYS A 1123 15.20 17.82 32.62
CA LYS A 1123 15.32 18.81 33.68
C LYS A 1123 14.05 19.68 33.79
N THR A 1124 13.45 20.04 32.67
CA THR A 1124 12.21 20.82 32.61
C THR A 1124 11.03 19.95 33.05
N PHE A 1125 10.97 18.70 32.57
CA PHE A 1125 9.99 17.70 32.98
C PHE A 1125 10.00 17.45 34.49
N ALA A 1126 11.17 17.17 35.07
CA ALA A 1126 11.30 16.92 36.51
C ALA A 1126 10.83 18.12 37.37
N ARG A 1127 11.10 19.35 36.92
CA ARG A 1127 10.62 20.58 37.59
C ARG A 1127 9.11 20.79 37.42
N SER A 1128 8.57 20.28 36.32
CA SER A 1128 7.16 20.38 35.97
C SER A 1128 6.27 19.41 36.73
N MET A 1129 6.84 18.44 37.46
CA MET A 1129 6.06 17.51 38.30
C MET A 1129 5.40 18.18 39.53
N TRP A 1130 5.95 19.30 40.01
CA TRP A 1130 5.47 20.03 41.19
C TRP A 1130 4.20 20.83 40.89
N ILE A 1131 3.35 21.11 41.86
CA ILE A 1131 2.09 21.86 41.68
C ILE A 1131 2.26 23.32 42.15
N PRO A 1132 2.00 24.34 41.30
CA PRO A 1132 1.82 24.26 39.85
C PRO A 1132 3.14 23.97 39.10
N HIS A 1133 4.28 24.39 39.65
CA HIS A 1133 5.62 24.11 39.13
C HIS A 1133 6.68 24.32 40.23
N MET A 1134 7.91 23.80 40.06
CA MET A 1134 8.98 23.90 41.05
C MET A 1134 9.60 25.31 41.12
N LYS A 1135 9.80 25.95 39.97
CA LYS A 1135 10.58 27.20 39.83
C LYS A 1135 9.82 28.38 39.24
N ASP A 1136 9.21 28.18 38.06
CA ASP A 1136 8.43 29.20 37.37
C ASP A 1136 7.33 29.81 38.24
N ASP A 1137 7.12 31.11 38.06
CA ASP A 1137 6.14 31.90 38.80
C ASP A 1137 4.78 31.91 38.07
N PHE A 1138 3.70 31.96 38.84
CA PHE A 1138 2.32 32.04 38.35
C PHE A 1138 1.64 33.29 38.91
N PRO A 1139 2.02 34.49 38.47
CA PRO A 1139 1.52 35.75 39.02
C PRO A 1139 -0.01 35.88 38.91
N HIS A 1140 -0.65 35.28 37.89
CA HIS A 1140 -2.10 35.32 37.77
C HIS A 1140 -2.83 34.41 38.77
N LEU A 1141 -2.11 33.50 39.43
CA LEU A 1141 -2.64 32.57 40.44
C LEU A 1141 -2.18 32.91 41.87
N GLU A 1142 -1.35 33.94 42.07
CA GLU A 1142 -0.73 34.26 43.36
C GLU A 1142 -1.75 34.43 44.50
N ALA A 1143 -2.92 34.98 44.22
CA ALA A 1143 -3.99 35.17 45.21
C ALA A 1143 -4.72 33.86 45.60
N LEU A 1144 -4.51 32.77 44.85
CA LEU A 1144 -5.18 31.48 45.02
C LEU A 1144 -4.25 30.42 45.59
N LEU A 1145 -2.95 30.52 45.30
CA LEU A 1145 -1.96 29.53 45.75
C LEU A 1145 -1.65 29.71 47.25
N PRO A 1146 -1.43 28.61 48.00
CA PRO A 1146 -0.89 28.68 49.35
C PRO A 1146 0.49 29.37 49.37
N ASP A 1147 0.86 29.97 50.51
CA ASP A 1147 2.18 30.60 50.67
C ASP A 1147 3.32 29.62 50.33
N LYS A 1148 4.38 30.11 49.68
CA LYS A 1148 5.57 29.33 49.29
C LYS A 1148 6.38 28.96 50.54
N ASP A 1149 6.06 27.83 51.18
CA ASP A 1149 6.99 27.15 52.10
C ASP A 1149 8.07 26.35 51.35
#